data_AF-V6TS75-F1
#
_entry.id   AF-V6TS75-F1
#
_cell.length_a   1.000
_cell.length_b   1.000
_cell.length_c   1.000
_cell.angle_alpha   90.00
_cell.angle_beta   90.00
_cell.angle_gamma   90.00
#
_symmetry.space_group_name_H-M   'P 1'
#
loop_
_entity.id
_entity.type
_entity.pdbx_description
1 polymer ?
#
loop_
_entity_poly.entity_id
_entity_poly.type
_entity_poly.pdbx_seq_one_letter_code
_entity_poly.pdbx_strand_id
1 'polypeptide(L)'
;MMDEEVRAGRAGAGEARNPRAACTAEESGGAGTCEQCEAPIGQTNYCSKCNEPDTYAPVDGVCVDAGATPYSSLCTAHSNGVCTACGSTSFLYKGGCYQPNEGKPGQSLCLVAKGGVCTEAAMGYFVPTGVTNAEQSVVACDDATGVAVTASSTTYKGVAGCQECAAPDAAPSARADRVATCTRCANPKYLKDSECVADASACGDGYAAKEDSDSGNRCIKCDDANNGGIADCAQCTATASPTRAGAPLVTCSQCSSSKKVRPDKKGCIDTCPANSSDNNGVCVCNSGYVPDETGCTQDTTPQCTTPGCKACDNPAKDNEVCTACNESKYLTPTNQCVDDCGKLGNYYGADDRKCKECTVANCAECKTDGSCMTCRTGFYLDTKECKACDSSCKSCSGATNADCTECPAGKALKYGSDGAKGSCGEGCVVNTTQASGNCKTCGLTVEGTAYCSECATDSEYPQNGVCAGAAGGRAITCTTPGTGVCTTCANGLLKMNGGCYETSRYPGKSVCTEAAQTGGTCQTAAPGYNVNGGTLVTCPEGCSACTSSTACTTCADGYVLISGATTCSKCDASCLTCETSASTCTACASGYYLSGSACTSCESNSGGITGIRGCLSCAAPTGSTGPVFCYLVGVALLTPSPHVPVGMSAVTDRVTGIANPLLGAHMVAERPPRQ
;
A
#
# COMPACT_ATOMS: atom_id res chain seq x y z
N MET A 1 8.11 30.62 70.72
CA MET A 1 8.01 29.15 70.70
C MET A 1 7.41 28.80 69.36
N MET A 2 8.26 28.25 68.48
CA MET A 2 8.07 27.31 67.35
C MET A 2 6.62 27.02 66.91
N ASP A 3 6.27 26.77 65.65
CA ASP A 3 6.79 26.93 64.28
C ASP A 3 5.63 26.43 63.38
N GLU A 4 5.64 26.75 62.08
CA GLU A 4 4.65 26.37 61.05
C GLU A 4 4.16 24.90 61.06
N GLU A 5 2.86 24.67 60.78
CA GLU A 5 2.40 23.44 60.12
C GLU A 5 1.50 23.73 58.90
N VAL A 6 1.99 23.19 57.78
CA VAL A 6 1.52 23.28 56.40
C VAL A 6 0.35 22.31 56.17
N ARG A 7 -0.72 22.79 55.52
CA ARG A 7 -1.77 21.94 54.93
C ARG A 7 -1.23 21.20 53.72
N ALA A 8 -1.12 19.87 53.80
CA ALA A 8 -1.00 18.99 52.64
C ALA A 8 -2.33 18.29 52.38
N GLY A 9 -2.87 18.52 51.18
CA GLY A 9 -4.10 17.93 50.66
C GLY A 9 -3.91 16.50 50.18
N ARG A 10 -4.99 15.74 50.37
CA ARG A 10 -5.30 14.38 49.91
C ARG A 10 -4.97 14.17 48.42
N ALA A 11 -4.05 13.25 48.11
CA ALA A 11 -3.85 12.74 46.75
C ALA A 11 -4.87 11.64 46.43
N GLY A 12 -5.56 11.80 45.31
CA GLY A 12 -6.62 10.92 44.81
C GLY A 12 -6.09 9.66 44.13
N ALA A 13 -7.04 8.75 43.90
CA ALA A 13 -6.90 7.47 43.24
C ALA A 13 -6.09 7.56 41.94
N GLY A 14 -5.11 6.67 41.80
CA GLY A 14 -4.31 6.50 40.60
C GLY A 14 -5.16 6.17 39.38
N GLU A 15 -5.01 7.01 38.37
CA GLU A 15 -5.54 6.85 37.03
C GLU A 15 -5.06 5.52 36.41
N ALA A 16 -5.99 4.71 35.90
CA ALA A 16 -5.67 3.49 35.17
C ALA A 16 -4.87 3.86 33.90
N ARG A 17 -3.56 3.60 33.92
CA ARG A 17 -2.68 3.79 32.76
C ARG A 17 -3.18 2.92 31.59
N ASN A 18 -3.36 3.53 30.43
CA ASN A 18 -3.79 2.92 29.18
C ASN A 18 -2.90 1.70 28.81
N PRO A 19 -3.44 0.51 28.55
CA PRO A 19 -2.67 -0.73 28.32
C PRO A 19 -1.83 -0.77 27.03
N ARG A 20 -1.74 0.34 26.28
CA ARG A 20 -0.95 0.48 25.05
C ARG A 20 0.30 1.35 25.17
N ALA A 21 0.63 1.86 26.36
CA ALA A 21 1.83 2.70 26.52
C ALA A 21 3.09 1.83 26.60
N ALA A 22 4.10 2.15 25.77
CA ALA A 22 5.44 1.59 25.91
C ALA A 22 5.99 1.85 27.33
N CYS A 23 6.72 0.89 27.88
CA CYS A 23 7.29 0.99 29.22
C CYS A 23 8.26 2.16 29.32
N THR A 24 8.20 2.90 30.43
CA THR A 24 9.18 3.92 30.82
C THR A 24 9.74 3.54 32.18
N ALA A 25 11.06 3.32 32.25
CA ALA A 25 11.73 2.96 33.48
C ALA A 25 11.87 4.18 34.41
N GLU A 26 11.62 3.98 35.70
CA GLU A 26 11.71 4.99 36.74
C GLU A 26 12.69 4.49 37.82
N GLU A 27 13.99 4.80 37.71
CA GLU A 27 15.07 4.25 38.58
C GLU A 27 14.90 4.52 40.09
N SER A 28 14.04 5.45 40.48
CA SER A 28 13.71 5.75 41.88
C SER A 28 12.19 5.87 42.08
N GLY A 29 11.43 5.13 41.27
CA GLY A 29 9.98 5.12 41.33
C GLY A 29 9.46 4.39 42.57
N GLY A 30 8.20 4.67 42.95
CA GLY A 30 7.52 4.03 44.08
C GLY A 30 6.63 2.86 43.67
N ALA A 31 5.69 2.51 44.54
CA ALA A 31 4.63 1.53 44.30
C ALA A 31 4.00 1.67 42.90
N GLY A 32 3.86 0.56 42.17
CA GLY A 32 3.22 0.54 40.85
C GLY A 32 4.03 1.14 39.70
N THR A 33 5.27 1.57 39.94
CA THR A 33 6.18 2.05 38.89
C THR A 33 7.16 0.97 38.44
N CYS A 34 7.64 1.10 37.21
CA CYS A 34 8.52 0.09 36.60
C CYS A 34 10.00 0.45 36.81
N GLU A 35 10.80 -0.51 37.27
CA GLU A 35 12.26 -0.40 37.40
C GLU A 35 12.95 -0.73 36.07
N GLN A 36 12.52 -1.79 35.38
CA GLN A 36 13.18 -2.30 34.17
C GLN A 36 12.16 -2.60 33.06
N CYS A 37 12.48 -2.17 31.84
CA CYS A 37 11.65 -2.37 30.65
C CYS A 37 12.29 -3.37 29.67
N GLU A 38 12.59 -4.59 30.14
CA GLU A 38 13.37 -5.59 29.40
C GLU A 38 12.52 -6.79 28.91
N ALA A 39 11.21 -6.60 28.78
CA ALA A 39 10.31 -7.58 28.17
C ALA A 39 9.92 -7.13 26.74
N PRO A 40 10.72 -7.49 25.70
CA PRO A 40 10.39 -7.16 24.32
C PRO A 40 9.25 -8.03 23.81
N ILE A 41 8.15 -7.40 23.38
CA ILE A 41 6.97 -8.07 22.84
C ILE A 41 6.54 -7.31 21.58
N GLY A 42 6.74 -7.93 20.42
CA GLY A 42 6.67 -7.23 19.14
C GLY A 42 7.68 -6.08 19.09
N GLN A 43 7.21 -4.88 18.75
CA GLN A 43 8.05 -3.67 18.67
C GLN A 43 8.01 -2.83 19.96
N THR A 44 7.46 -3.35 21.06
CA THR A 44 7.26 -2.61 22.32
C THR A 44 7.93 -3.32 23.47
N ASN A 45 8.67 -2.57 24.29
CA ASN A 45 9.19 -3.06 25.56
C ASN A 45 8.17 -2.83 26.67
N TYR A 46 7.95 -3.88 27.45
CA TYR A 46 7.05 -3.89 28.60
C TYR A 46 7.84 -3.99 29.91
N CYS A 47 7.17 -3.71 31.03
CA CYS A 47 7.81 -3.80 32.32
C CYS A 47 8.19 -5.25 32.65
N SER A 48 9.47 -5.48 32.96
CA SER A 48 10.02 -6.76 33.39
C SER A 48 10.31 -6.83 34.89
N LYS A 49 10.39 -5.67 35.57
CA LYS A 49 10.64 -5.57 37.01
C LYS A 49 10.06 -4.30 37.61
N CYS A 50 9.41 -4.41 38.77
CA CYS A 50 8.79 -3.31 39.51
C CYS A 50 9.70 -2.78 40.62
N ASN A 51 9.61 -1.46 40.88
CA ASN A 51 10.44 -0.80 41.89
C ASN A 51 10.12 -1.21 43.33
N GLU A 52 8.90 -1.67 43.61
CA GLU A 52 8.52 -2.16 44.94
C GLU A 52 8.62 -3.70 44.99
N PRO A 53 9.70 -4.26 45.57
CA PRO A 53 10.09 -5.64 45.33
C PRO A 53 9.21 -6.69 46.01
N ASP A 54 8.53 -6.29 47.09
CA ASP A 54 7.82 -7.23 47.98
C ASP A 54 6.34 -7.34 47.66
N THR A 55 5.72 -6.31 47.07
CA THR A 55 4.26 -6.23 46.85
C THR A 55 3.88 -6.22 45.38
N TYR A 56 4.73 -5.63 44.52
CA TYR A 56 4.39 -5.40 43.11
C TYR A 56 5.14 -6.35 42.18
N ALA A 57 4.46 -6.79 41.13
CA ALA A 57 5.07 -7.54 40.04
C ALA A 57 4.40 -7.23 38.69
N PRO A 58 5.07 -7.48 37.55
CA PRO A 58 4.50 -7.19 36.24
C PRO A 58 3.42 -8.21 35.85
N VAL A 59 2.23 -7.70 35.55
CA VAL A 59 1.14 -8.46 34.91
C VAL A 59 0.72 -7.72 33.66
N ASP A 60 0.73 -8.41 32.51
CA ASP A 60 0.54 -7.80 31.19
C ASP A 60 1.42 -6.56 30.96
N GLY A 61 2.66 -6.60 31.47
CA GLY A 61 3.63 -5.51 31.31
C GLY A 61 3.42 -4.29 32.19
N VAL A 62 2.50 -4.35 33.16
CA VAL A 62 2.21 -3.26 34.11
C VAL A 62 2.49 -3.74 35.53
N CYS A 63 3.14 -2.89 36.33
CA CYS A 63 3.35 -3.16 37.75
C CYS A 63 2.04 -3.04 38.52
N VAL A 64 1.61 -4.16 39.09
CA VAL A 64 0.39 -4.27 39.88
C VAL A 64 0.71 -4.91 41.23
N ASP A 65 -0.13 -4.64 42.24
CA ASP A 65 -0.08 -5.37 43.50
C ASP A 65 -0.43 -6.84 43.23
N ALA A 66 0.57 -7.71 43.34
CA ALA A 66 0.45 -9.11 42.98
C ALA A 66 -0.33 -9.92 44.02
N GLY A 67 -0.50 -9.41 45.24
CA GLY A 67 -1.36 -10.00 46.27
C GLY A 67 -2.85 -9.68 46.08
N ALA A 68 -3.16 -8.60 45.34
CA ALA A 68 -4.53 -8.14 45.13
C ALA A 68 -5.28 -8.95 44.06
N THR A 69 -6.60 -9.11 44.25
CA THR A 69 -7.47 -9.63 43.18
C THR A 69 -7.71 -8.56 42.10
N PRO A 70 -7.71 -8.90 40.80
CA PRO A 70 -7.63 -10.25 40.23
C PRO A 70 -6.20 -10.80 39.98
N TYR A 71 -5.16 -10.01 40.26
CA TYR A 71 -3.78 -10.28 39.85
C TYR A 71 -3.12 -11.46 40.55
N SER A 72 -3.48 -11.75 41.81
CA SER A 72 -2.97 -12.90 42.58
C SER A 72 -3.28 -14.27 41.96
N SER A 73 -4.28 -14.34 41.09
CA SER A 73 -4.58 -15.55 40.32
C SER A 73 -3.71 -15.70 39.05
N LEU A 74 -3.16 -14.58 38.56
CA LEU A 74 -2.32 -14.52 37.36
C LEU A 74 -0.83 -14.63 37.75
N CYS A 75 -0.41 -13.96 38.82
CA CYS A 75 0.91 -14.01 39.42
C CYS A 75 0.81 -14.69 40.79
N THR A 76 1.00 -16.01 40.80
CA THR A 76 0.79 -16.85 41.99
C THR A 76 1.97 -16.84 42.96
N ALA A 77 3.15 -16.44 42.49
CA ALA A 77 4.32 -16.16 43.32
C ALA A 77 5.11 -15.00 42.70
N HIS A 78 5.66 -14.15 43.55
CA HIS A 78 6.52 -13.03 43.18
C HIS A 78 7.63 -12.84 44.21
N SER A 79 8.75 -12.27 43.77
CA SER A 79 9.84 -11.82 44.64
C SER A 79 10.71 -10.82 43.89
N ASN A 80 11.35 -9.90 44.60
CA ASN A 80 12.27 -8.91 44.00
C ASN A 80 11.66 -8.10 42.84
N GLY A 81 10.36 -7.80 42.92
CA GLY A 81 9.66 -6.99 41.93
C GLY A 81 9.31 -7.72 40.65
N VAL A 82 9.43 -9.06 40.61
CA VAL A 82 9.10 -9.90 39.46
C VAL A 82 8.13 -11.02 39.83
N CYS A 83 7.32 -11.48 38.88
CA CYS A 83 6.58 -12.72 39.02
C CYS A 83 7.53 -13.91 38.86
N THR A 84 7.47 -14.84 39.79
CA THR A 84 8.28 -16.07 39.79
C THR A 84 7.46 -17.31 39.51
N ALA A 85 6.13 -17.25 39.61
CA ALA A 85 5.24 -18.28 39.09
C ALA A 85 3.91 -17.70 38.63
N CYS A 86 3.44 -18.12 37.46
CA CYS A 86 2.16 -17.71 36.90
C CYS A 86 1.07 -18.78 37.12
N GLY A 87 -0.19 -18.37 36.97
CA GLY A 87 -1.35 -19.24 37.18
C GLY A 87 -2.46 -19.01 36.16
N SER A 88 -3.62 -19.64 36.37
CA SER A 88 -4.82 -19.43 35.55
C SER A 88 -4.53 -19.54 34.03
N THR A 89 -4.88 -18.53 33.24
CA THR A 89 -4.63 -18.44 31.79
C THR A 89 -3.45 -17.52 31.45
N SER A 90 -2.59 -17.17 32.41
CA SER A 90 -1.35 -16.44 32.13
C SER A 90 -0.17 -17.40 31.91
N PHE A 91 0.94 -16.87 31.44
CA PHE A 91 2.20 -17.58 31.30
C PHE A 91 3.39 -16.68 31.68
N LEU A 92 4.48 -17.29 32.14
CA LEU A 92 5.66 -16.55 32.58
C LEU A 92 6.54 -16.16 31.38
N TYR A 93 6.83 -14.87 31.26
CA TYR A 93 7.79 -14.33 30.29
C TYR A 93 8.56 -13.15 30.90
N LYS A 94 9.89 -13.12 30.77
CA LYS A 94 10.81 -12.05 31.24
C LYS A 94 10.41 -11.38 32.57
N GLY A 95 10.10 -12.18 33.59
CA GLY A 95 9.78 -11.69 34.95
C GLY A 95 8.34 -11.22 35.17
N GLY A 96 7.45 -11.37 34.18
CA GLY A 96 6.03 -11.02 34.30
C GLY A 96 5.10 -12.15 33.87
N CYS A 97 3.83 -12.05 34.30
CA CYS A 97 2.76 -12.96 33.86
C CYS A 97 1.90 -12.30 32.79
N TYR A 98 1.79 -12.94 31.63
CA TYR A 98 1.11 -12.38 30.45
C TYR A 98 -0.06 -13.23 30.03
N GLN A 99 -1.15 -12.59 29.58
CA GLN A 99 -2.34 -13.27 29.09
C GLN A 99 -2.37 -13.31 27.54
N PRO A 100 -2.77 -14.44 26.92
CA PRO A 100 -2.83 -14.59 25.45
C PRO A 100 -4.06 -13.91 24.81
N ASN A 101 -4.87 -13.20 25.60
CA ASN A 101 -6.16 -12.67 25.19
C ASN A 101 -6.02 -11.47 24.23
N GLU A 102 -7.05 -11.26 23.39
CA GLU A 102 -7.08 -10.16 22.43
C GLU A 102 -6.83 -8.80 23.11
N GLY A 103 -5.90 -8.02 22.55
CA GLY A 103 -5.56 -6.68 23.04
C GLY A 103 -4.61 -6.68 24.23
N LYS A 104 -4.09 -7.83 24.67
CA LYS A 104 -3.03 -7.95 25.67
C LYS A 104 -1.68 -8.22 25.03
N PRO A 105 -0.57 -7.78 25.67
CA PRO A 105 0.77 -8.04 25.14
C PRO A 105 1.05 -9.53 24.95
N GLY A 106 0.58 -10.39 25.86
CA GLY A 106 0.83 -11.83 25.81
C GLY A 106 0.35 -12.54 24.54
N GLN A 107 -0.65 -11.99 23.85
CA GLN A 107 -1.18 -12.53 22.59
C GLN A 107 -0.11 -12.65 21.51
N SER A 108 0.90 -11.77 21.51
CA SER A 108 1.97 -11.79 20.50
C SER A 108 3.01 -12.88 20.73
N LEU A 109 3.00 -13.55 21.89
CA LEU A 109 3.94 -14.62 22.21
C LEU A 109 3.26 -15.98 22.34
N CYS A 110 2.01 -15.99 22.80
CA CYS A 110 1.27 -17.20 23.10
C CYS A 110 -0.18 -17.09 22.62
N LEU A 111 -0.66 -18.14 21.94
CA LEU A 111 -2.04 -18.27 21.50
C LEU A 111 -2.91 -18.94 22.56
N VAL A 112 -2.35 -19.92 23.29
CA VAL A 112 -3.08 -20.67 24.33
C VAL A 112 -2.19 -20.86 25.54
N ALA A 113 -2.65 -20.43 26.71
CA ALA A 113 -1.96 -20.62 27.98
C ALA A 113 -2.88 -21.28 29.01
N LYS A 114 -2.30 -22.18 29.82
CA LYS A 114 -3.01 -22.92 30.85
C LYS A 114 -2.10 -23.23 32.03
N GLY A 115 -2.58 -22.93 33.23
CA GLY A 115 -1.89 -23.26 34.48
C GLY A 115 -0.56 -22.52 34.66
N GLY A 116 -0.43 -21.31 34.12
CA GLY A 116 0.80 -20.53 34.21
C GLY A 116 1.82 -20.82 33.09
N VAL A 117 1.46 -21.63 32.09
CA VAL A 117 2.34 -22.07 31.01
C VAL A 117 1.71 -21.83 29.65
N CYS A 118 2.51 -21.36 28.68
CA CYS A 118 2.10 -21.31 27.29
C CYS A 118 2.09 -22.73 26.69
N THR A 119 0.98 -23.13 26.09
CA THR A 119 0.83 -24.45 25.44
C THR A 119 0.85 -24.38 23.92
N GLU A 120 0.60 -23.19 23.36
CA GLU A 120 0.65 -22.94 21.92
C GLU A 120 1.27 -21.56 21.70
N ALA A 121 2.48 -21.52 21.15
CA ALA A 121 3.19 -20.26 20.91
C ALA A 121 2.63 -19.53 19.68
N ALA A 122 2.72 -18.20 19.70
CA ALA A 122 2.45 -17.37 18.53
C ALA A 122 3.60 -17.46 17.52
N MET A 123 3.36 -17.01 16.28
CA MET A 123 4.38 -16.98 15.23
C MET A 123 5.63 -16.21 15.71
N GLY A 124 6.81 -16.79 15.46
CA GLY A 124 8.09 -16.25 15.91
C GLY A 124 8.51 -16.69 17.32
N TYR A 125 7.72 -17.54 17.98
CA TYR A 125 8.05 -18.16 19.25
C TYR A 125 7.79 -19.67 19.20
N PHE A 126 8.43 -20.41 20.10
CA PHE A 126 8.11 -21.81 20.35
C PHE A 126 8.05 -22.12 21.85
N VAL A 127 7.29 -23.15 22.22
CA VAL A 127 7.18 -23.61 23.61
C VAL A 127 8.27 -24.65 23.89
N PRO A 128 9.19 -24.41 24.86
CA PRO A 128 10.15 -25.42 25.27
C PRO A 128 9.45 -26.61 25.93
N THR A 129 9.84 -27.84 25.60
CA THR A 129 9.16 -29.00 26.19
C THR A 129 9.53 -29.18 27.67
N GLY A 130 8.51 -29.39 28.52
CA GLY A 130 8.68 -29.66 29.95
C GLY A 130 8.80 -28.44 30.86
N VAL A 131 8.51 -27.23 30.36
CA VAL A 131 8.48 -26.00 31.19
C VAL A 131 7.39 -26.06 32.26
N THR A 132 7.73 -25.57 33.44
CA THR A 132 6.81 -25.35 34.55
C THR A 132 6.29 -23.92 34.58
N ASN A 133 5.32 -23.63 35.44
CA ASN A 133 4.77 -22.29 35.61
C ASN A 133 5.74 -21.29 36.27
N ALA A 134 6.90 -21.76 36.73
CA ALA A 134 7.98 -20.95 37.29
C ALA A 134 9.12 -20.69 36.28
N GLU A 135 8.97 -21.15 35.04
CA GLU A 135 9.96 -21.04 33.98
C GLU A 135 9.41 -20.27 32.78
N GLN A 136 10.31 -19.64 32.02
CA GLN A 136 9.95 -18.91 30.80
C GLN A 136 9.20 -19.85 29.84
N SER A 137 7.96 -19.51 29.52
CA SER A 137 7.08 -20.43 28.81
C SER A 137 7.32 -20.49 27.30
N VAL A 138 8.03 -19.51 26.75
CA VAL A 138 8.29 -19.38 25.30
C VAL A 138 9.73 -18.94 25.06
N VAL A 139 10.29 -19.36 23.94
CA VAL A 139 11.58 -18.90 23.41
C VAL A 139 11.33 -18.24 22.07
N ALA A 140 11.89 -17.04 21.86
CA ALA A 140 11.81 -16.37 20.57
C ALA A 140 12.68 -17.10 19.55
N CYS A 141 12.23 -17.16 18.29
CA CYS A 141 12.93 -17.87 17.24
C CYS A 141 14.33 -17.33 16.96
N ASP A 142 14.63 -16.08 17.30
CA ASP A 142 15.95 -15.46 17.17
C ASP A 142 16.78 -15.42 18.47
N ASP A 143 16.26 -15.94 19.58
CA ASP A 143 16.95 -15.93 20.88
C ASP A 143 18.01 -17.05 20.97
N ALA A 144 19.21 -16.74 20.51
CA ALA A 144 20.36 -17.64 20.58
C ALA A 144 20.86 -17.91 22.02
N THR A 145 20.39 -17.15 23.02
CA THR A 145 20.71 -17.39 24.44
C THR A 145 19.81 -18.49 25.00
N GLY A 146 18.50 -18.36 24.74
CA GLY A 146 17.50 -19.37 25.03
C GLY A 146 17.04 -19.44 26.49
N VAL A 147 16.28 -20.49 26.79
CA VAL A 147 15.67 -20.77 28.10
C VAL A 147 16.12 -22.12 28.62
N ALA A 148 16.65 -22.15 29.84
CA ALA A 148 16.96 -23.38 30.55
C ALA A 148 15.71 -23.96 31.22
N VAL A 149 15.45 -25.24 30.99
CA VAL A 149 14.40 -26.01 31.65
C VAL A 149 15.05 -26.89 32.71
N THR A 150 14.77 -26.60 33.97
CA THR A 150 15.44 -27.17 35.15
C THR A 150 15.19 -28.66 35.26
N ALA A 151 13.94 -29.08 35.04
CA ALA A 151 13.50 -30.47 35.15
C ALA A 151 14.27 -31.41 34.20
N SER A 152 14.66 -30.91 33.03
CA SER A 152 15.38 -31.67 32.00
C SER A 152 16.86 -31.30 31.87
N SER A 153 17.35 -30.31 32.62
CA SER A 153 18.70 -29.73 32.49
C SER A 153 19.06 -29.39 31.03
N THR A 154 18.07 -28.94 30.25
CA THR A 154 18.19 -28.68 28.81
C THR A 154 17.92 -27.20 28.53
N THR A 155 18.78 -26.57 27.73
CA THR A 155 18.55 -25.21 27.23
C THR A 155 17.94 -25.24 25.84
N TYR A 156 16.86 -24.50 25.63
CA TYR A 156 16.20 -24.35 24.33
C TYR A 156 16.55 -23.00 23.73
N LYS A 157 17.08 -22.98 22.51
CA LYS A 157 17.60 -21.78 21.84
C LYS A 157 16.95 -21.58 20.48
N GLY A 158 16.80 -20.32 20.08
CA GLY A 158 16.51 -19.91 18.70
C GLY A 158 17.75 -19.89 17.80
N VAL A 159 17.56 -19.45 16.57
CA VAL A 159 18.59 -19.27 15.53
C VAL A 159 18.72 -17.78 15.24
N ALA A 160 19.92 -17.22 15.38
CA ALA A 160 20.13 -15.77 15.23
C ALA A 160 19.59 -15.22 13.89
N GLY A 161 18.70 -14.23 13.95
CA GLY A 161 18.06 -13.63 12.77
C GLY A 161 16.91 -14.44 12.16
N CYS A 162 16.43 -15.46 12.86
CA CYS A 162 15.28 -16.26 12.46
C CYS A 162 13.96 -15.61 12.90
N GLN A 163 13.06 -15.38 11.96
CA GLN A 163 11.75 -14.78 12.23
C GLN A 163 10.68 -15.85 12.56
N GLU A 164 10.76 -17.02 11.95
CA GLU A 164 9.85 -18.15 12.21
C GLU A 164 10.65 -19.44 12.30
N CYS A 165 10.27 -20.30 13.24
CA CYS A 165 10.98 -21.53 13.51
C CYS A 165 10.03 -22.64 13.98
N ALA A 166 10.45 -23.88 13.76
CA ALA A 166 9.84 -25.05 14.37
C ALA A 166 10.57 -25.42 15.66
N ALA A 167 9.79 -25.80 16.68
CA ALA A 167 10.34 -26.31 17.93
C ALA A 167 11.22 -27.55 17.68
N PRO A 168 12.33 -27.72 18.41
CA PRO A 168 13.19 -28.89 18.25
C PRO A 168 12.45 -30.18 18.64
N ASP A 169 12.68 -31.26 17.89
CA ASP A 169 12.08 -32.58 18.16
C ASP A 169 12.44 -33.11 19.56
N ALA A 170 11.47 -33.82 20.17
CA ALA A 170 11.63 -34.42 21.48
C ALA A 170 12.41 -35.76 21.42
N ALA A 171 13.68 -35.73 21.88
CA ALA A 171 14.50 -36.86 22.38
C ALA A 171 15.11 -37.85 21.35
N PRO A 172 16.09 -38.73 21.70
CA PRO A 172 16.80 -38.93 22.97
C PRO A 172 18.34 -38.76 22.85
N SER A 173 18.99 -38.59 24.00
CA SER A 173 20.45 -38.74 24.20
C SER A 173 21.34 -37.55 23.82
N ALA A 174 22.25 -37.26 24.77
CA ALA A 174 23.30 -36.25 24.80
C ALA A 174 22.87 -34.83 25.20
N ARG A 175 23.53 -34.34 26.27
CA ARG A 175 23.51 -32.97 26.77
C ARG A 175 24.04 -32.03 25.66
N ALA A 176 23.13 -31.48 24.88
CA ALA A 176 23.39 -30.39 23.96
C ALA A 176 22.17 -29.45 23.99
N ASP A 177 22.43 -28.16 23.85
CA ASP A 177 21.37 -27.17 23.70
C ASP A 177 20.43 -27.58 22.55
N ARG A 178 19.12 -27.50 22.78
CA ARG A 178 18.09 -27.81 21.78
C ARG A 178 17.83 -26.54 20.96
N VAL A 179 18.35 -26.50 19.74
CA VAL A 179 18.20 -25.35 18.82
C VAL A 179 16.97 -25.55 17.94
N ALA A 180 16.14 -24.53 17.82
CA ALA A 180 14.98 -24.52 16.92
C ALA A 180 15.41 -24.63 15.45
N THR A 181 14.53 -25.17 14.60
CA THR A 181 14.78 -25.22 13.15
C THR A 181 14.23 -23.95 12.52
N CYS A 182 15.08 -23.09 11.96
CA CYS A 182 14.59 -21.89 11.31
C CYS A 182 13.82 -22.24 10.03
N THR A 183 12.62 -21.68 9.87
CA THR A 183 11.77 -21.87 8.69
C THR A 183 11.64 -20.60 7.87
N ARG A 184 11.87 -19.42 8.47
CA ARG A 184 11.91 -18.14 7.77
C ARG A 184 12.85 -17.15 8.45
N CYS A 185 13.72 -16.53 7.67
CA CYS A 185 14.65 -15.51 8.17
C CYS A 185 14.04 -14.12 8.15
N ALA A 186 14.51 -13.25 9.04
CA ALA A 186 14.16 -11.84 9.00
C ALA A 186 14.75 -11.16 7.76
N ASN A 187 13.95 -10.36 7.05
CA ASN A 187 14.38 -9.59 5.87
C ASN A 187 15.56 -8.66 6.25
N PRO A 188 16.68 -8.61 5.49
CA PRO A 188 16.94 -9.19 4.16
C PRO A 188 17.68 -10.53 4.12
N LYS A 189 17.76 -11.26 5.23
CA LYS A 189 18.53 -12.51 5.33
C LYS A 189 17.88 -13.67 4.56
N TYR A 190 18.71 -14.63 4.16
CA TYR A 190 18.31 -15.80 3.39
C TYR A 190 18.36 -17.06 4.25
N LEU A 191 17.35 -17.93 4.12
CA LEU A 191 17.36 -19.24 4.74
C LEU A 191 18.26 -20.21 3.98
N LYS A 192 19.26 -20.78 4.65
CA LYS A 192 20.18 -21.80 4.14
C LYS A 192 20.34 -22.91 5.17
N ASP A 193 19.94 -24.13 4.84
CA ASP A 193 20.08 -25.32 5.70
C ASP A 193 19.57 -25.11 7.16
N SER A 194 18.43 -24.43 7.31
CA SER A 194 17.82 -24.05 8.60
C SER A 194 18.55 -22.95 9.40
N GLU A 195 19.54 -22.28 8.79
CA GLU A 195 20.21 -21.09 9.33
C GLU A 195 19.97 -19.86 8.47
N CYS A 196 20.23 -18.66 9.02
CA CYS A 196 20.05 -17.40 8.32
C CYS A 196 21.39 -16.79 7.91
N VAL A 197 21.60 -16.65 6.60
CA VAL A 197 22.78 -15.98 6.03
C VAL A 197 22.47 -14.53 5.62
N ALA A 198 23.49 -13.67 5.61
CA ALA A 198 23.31 -12.23 5.55
C ALA A 198 22.63 -11.72 4.26
N ASP A 199 22.95 -12.32 3.11
CA ASP A 199 22.50 -11.86 1.79
C ASP A 199 22.61 -12.99 0.74
N ALA A 200 22.19 -12.70 -0.50
CA ALA A 200 22.18 -13.62 -1.62
C ALA A 200 23.56 -14.24 -1.92
N SER A 201 24.65 -13.48 -1.74
CA SER A 201 26.01 -13.93 -2.01
C SER A 201 26.45 -14.98 -0.99
N ALA A 202 25.94 -14.88 0.24
CA ALA A 202 26.23 -15.83 1.31
C ALA A 202 25.57 -17.21 1.11
N CYS A 203 24.67 -17.35 0.13
CA CYS A 203 24.23 -18.67 -0.32
C CYS A 203 25.42 -19.50 -0.84
N GLY A 204 26.41 -18.87 -1.49
CA GLY A 204 27.61 -19.52 -1.98
C GLY A 204 27.37 -20.55 -3.08
N ASP A 205 28.45 -21.24 -3.46
CA ASP A 205 28.43 -22.24 -4.52
C ASP A 205 27.49 -23.42 -4.20
N GLY A 206 26.79 -23.91 -5.23
CA GLY A 206 25.84 -25.03 -5.08
C GLY A 206 24.46 -24.63 -4.57
N TYR A 207 24.19 -23.32 -4.44
CA TYR A 207 22.88 -22.80 -4.06
C TYR A 207 22.44 -21.67 -5.01
N ALA A 208 21.13 -21.57 -5.24
CA ALA A 208 20.51 -20.44 -5.89
C ALA A 208 19.78 -19.56 -4.86
N ALA A 209 20.15 -18.29 -4.80
CA ALA A 209 19.43 -17.29 -4.02
C ALA A 209 18.08 -16.97 -4.69
N LYS A 210 16.99 -17.09 -3.94
CA LYS A 210 15.64 -16.71 -4.36
C LYS A 210 15.07 -15.69 -3.39
N GLU A 211 14.75 -14.51 -3.93
CA GLU A 211 13.98 -13.49 -3.22
C GLU A 211 12.49 -13.82 -3.29
N ASP A 212 11.82 -13.66 -2.15
CA ASP A 212 10.39 -13.85 -1.99
C ASP A 212 9.89 -13.02 -0.80
N SER A 213 9.07 -12.00 -1.07
CA SER A 213 8.54 -11.09 -0.05
C SER A 213 7.53 -11.76 0.88
N ASP A 214 6.88 -12.83 0.43
CA ASP A 214 5.72 -13.42 1.09
C ASP A 214 6.13 -14.67 1.85
N SER A 215 6.98 -15.51 1.25
CA SER A 215 7.49 -16.77 1.83
C SER A 215 8.86 -16.62 2.49
N GLY A 216 9.54 -15.48 2.29
CA GLY A 216 10.88 -15.19 2.78
C GLY A 216 12.01 -15.67 1.86
N ASN A 217 13.11 -14.92 1.85
CA ASN A 217 14.28 -15.19 1.04
C ASN A 217 14.94 -16.54 1.40
N ARG A 218 15.41 -17.29 0.40
CA ARG A 218 16.04 -18.61 0.62
C ARG A 218 17.14 -18.97 -0.36
N CYS A 219 18.06 -19.79 0.11
CA CYS A 219 19.08 -20.46 -0.68
C CYS A 219 18.57 -21.85 -1.07
N ILE A 220 18.23 -22.05 -2.34
CA ILE A 220 17.76 -23.34 -2.85
C ILE A 220 18.98 -24.17 -3.24
N LYS A 221 19.15 -25.34 -2.62
CA LYS A 221 20.26 -26.24 -2.93
C LYS A 221 20.11 -26.83 -4.32
N CYS A 222 21.15 -26.73 -5.14
CA CYS A 222 21.05 -27.05 -6.56
C CYS A 222 20.78 -28.53 -6.85
N ASP A 223 21.28 -29.46 -6.03
CA ASP A 223 21.14 -30.91 -6.22
C ASP A 223 19.99 -31.55 -5.43
N ASP A 224 19.13 -30.75 -4.79
CA ASP A 224 18.03 -31.24 -3.96
C ASP A 224 16.67 -31.18 -4.67
N ALA A 225 16.38 -32.23 -5.43
CA ALA A 225 15.13 -32.35 -6.18
C ALA A 225 13.85 -32.29 -5.30
N ASN A 226 13.94 -32.63 -4.01
CA ASN A 226 12.77 -32.58 -3.11
C ASN A 226 12.43 -31.15 -2.69
N ASN A 227 13.41 -30.25 -2.70
CA ASN A 227 13.28 -28.86 -2.26
C ASN A 227 13.43 -27.86 -3.41
N GLY A 228 13.14 -28.29 -4.65
CA GLY A 228 13.12 -27.42 -5.83
C GLY A 228 14.45 -27.31 -6.59
N GLY A 229 15.47 -28.07 -6.20
CA GLY A 229 16.69 -28.29 -6.97
C GLY A 229 16.50 -29.22 -8.18
N ILE A 230 17.60 -29.52 -8.86
CA ILE A 230 17.70 -30.43 -10.00
C ILE A 230 18.72 -31.51 -9.65
N ALA A 231 18.32 -32.79 -9.71
CA ALA A 231 19.25 -33.89 -9.46
C ALA A 231 20.50 -33.79 -10.35
N ASP A 232 21.68 -34.03 -9.75
CA ASP A 232 23.01 -33.91 -10.36
C ASP A 232 23.38 -32.49 -10.84
N CYS A 233 22.70 -31.45 -10.39
CA CYS A 233 23.06 -30.07 -10.70
C CYS A 233 24.01 -29.50 -9.65
N ALA A 234 25.23 -29.15 -10.08
CA ALA A 234 26.27 -28.59 -9.23
C ALA A 234 26.14 -27.07 -9.06
N GLN A 235 25.69 -26.33 -10.09
CA GLN A 235 25.46 -24.89 -10.03
C GLN A 235 24.14 -24.53 -10.70
N CYS A 236 23.38 -23.62 -10.11
CA CYS A 236 22.05 -23.29 -10.55
C CYS A 236 21.68 -21.83 -10.27
N THR A 237 20.61 -21.36 -10.92
CA THR A 237 20.03 -20.03 -10.71
C THR A 237 18.53 -20.15 -10.47
N ALA A 238 17.98 -19.32 -9.59
CA ALA A 238 16.57 -19.39 -9.23
C ALA A 238 15.67 -18.96 -10.38
N THR A 239 14.52 -19.62 -10.53
CA THR A 239 13.51 -19.26 -11.54
C THR A 239 12.58 -18.16 -11.04
N ALA A 240 11.99 -17.41 -11.96
CA ALA A 240 11.12 -16.28 -11.62
C ALA A 240 9.80 -16.70 -10.93
N SER A 241 9.23 -17.88 -11.24
CA SER A 241 7.99 -18.36 -10.60
C SER A 241 7.80 -19.89 -10.72
N PRO A 242 7.18 -20.55 -9.74
CA PRO A 242 6.77 -21.95 -9.86
C PRO A 242 5.57 -22.07 -10.80
N THR A 243 5.73 -22.82 -11.90
CA THR A 243 4.65 -23.01 -12.89
C THR A 243 3.79 -24.26 -12.63
N ARG A 244 4.15 -25.10 -11.66
CA ARG A 244 3.37 -26.28 -11.23
C ARG A 244 3.94 -26.88 -9.95
N ALA A 245 3.11 -27.50 -9.11
CA ALA A 245 3.59 -28.32 -7.99
C ALA A 245 4.51 -29.45 -8.51
N GLY A 246 5.73 -29.54 -7.99
CA GLY A 246 6.73 -30.53 -8.37
C GLY A 246 7.67 -30.13 -9.54
N ALA A 247 7.55 -28.92 -10.09
CA ALA A 247 8.53 -28.41 -11.05
C ALA A 247 9.80 -27.89 -10.34
N PRO A 248 11.00 -28.02 -10.95
CA PRO A 248 12.22 -27.42 -10.42
C PRO A 248 12.08 -25.91 -10.25
N LEU A 249 12.55 -25.38 -9.12
CA LEU A 249 12.56 -23.96 -8.81
C LEU A 249 13.84 -23.27 -9.28
N VAL A 250 14.81 -24.03 -9.80
CA VAL A 250 16.08 -23.54 -10.32
C VAL A 250 16.27 -23.97 -11.77
N THR A 251 17.15 -23.28 -12.50
CA THR A 251 17.73 -23.77 -13.75
C THR A 251 19.18 -24.14 -13.51
N CYS A 252 19.62 -25.24 -14.12
CA CYS A 252 20.99 -25.72 -13.98
C CYS A 252 21.92 -24.98 -14.94
N SER A 253 23.05 -24.49 -14.42
CA SER A 253 24.14 -23.91 -15.22
C SER A 253 25.33 -24.85 -15.33
N GLN A 254 25.49 -25.78 -14.39
CA GLN A 254 26.55 -26.78 -14.41
C GLN A 254 26.09 -28.07 -13.72
N CYS A 255 26.30 -29.21 -14.37
CA CYS A 255 26.05 -30.52 -13.79
C CYS A 255 27.29 -31.07 -13.06
N SER A 256 27.06 -32.02 -12.15
CA SER A 256 28.10 -32.83 -11.52
C SER A 256 28.95 -33.57 -12.57
N SER A 257 30.21 -33.87 -12.22
CA SER A 257 31.20 -34.41 -13.16
C SER A 257 30.68 -35.66 -13.88
N SER A 258 30.71 -35.61 -15.22
CA SER A 258 30.24 -36.59 -16.24
C SER A 258 28.89 -36.30 -16.92
N LYS A 259 28.04 -35.42 -16.38
CA LYS A 259 26.76 -35.05 -17.03
C LYS A 259 26.83 -33.69 -17.72
N LYS A 260 25.90 -33.46 -18.64
CA LYS A 260 25.71 -32.23 -19.41
C LYS A 260 24.38 -31.58 -19.06
N VAL A 261 24.35 -30.25 -19.06
CA VAL A 261 23.12 -29.49 -18.85
C VAL A 261 22.20 -29.67 -20.06
N ARG A 262 20.93 -30.01 -19.81
CA ARG A 262 19.90 -30.13 -20.86
C ARG A 262 19.71 -28.81 -21.62
N PRO A 263 19.27 -28.85 -22.89
CA PRO A 263 18.99 -27.62 -23.66
C PRO A 263 17.98 -26.66 -23.01
N ASP A 264 17.00 -27.21 -22.29
CA ASP A 264 15.99 -26.43 -21.54
C ASP A 264 16.48 -25.96 -20.16
N LYS A 265 17.71 -26.33 -19.77
CA LYS A 265 18.35 -26.08 -18.46
C LYS A 265 17.60 -26.66 -17.25
N LYS A 266 16.61 -27.55 -17.45
CA LYS A 266 15.78 -28.13 -16.38
C LYS A 266 16.25 -29.50 -15.90
N GLY A 267 17.45 -29.94 -16.30
CA GLY A 267 18.00 -31.23 -15.90
C GLY A 267 19.43 -31.45 -16.36
N CYS A 268 20.00 -32.56 -15.90
CA CYS A 268 21.31 -33.06 -16.30
C CYS A 268 21.17 -34.40 -17.03
N ILE A 269 21.89 -34.57 -18.14
CA ILE A 269 21.82 -35.74 -19.03
C ILE A 269 23.22 -36.22 -19.42
N ASP A 270 23.39 -37.50 -19.72
CA ASP A 270 24.72 -38.08 -19.99
C ASP A 270 25.28 -37.67 -21.38
N THR A 271 24.41 -37.49 -22.37
CA THR A 271 24.80 -37.13 -23.74
C THR A 271 23.79 -36.16 -24.35
N CYS A 272 24.28 -35.19 -25.13
CA CYS A 272 23.42 -34.20 -25.77
C CYS A 272 22.47 -34.87 -26.77
N PRO A 273 21.18 -34.47 -26.79
CA PRO A 273 20.18 -35.07 -27.68
C PRO A 273 20.46 -34.76 -29.15
N ALA A 274 19.77 -35.45 -30.06
CA ALA A 274 19.85 -35.16 -31.49
C ALA A 274 19.52 -33.68 -31.78
N ASN A 275 20.14 -33.14 -32.84
CA ASN A 275 20.01 -31.73 -33.24
C ASN A 275 20.49 -30.72 -32.19
N SER A 276 21.45 -31.13 -31.36
CA SER A 276 22.14 -30.26 -30.42
C SER A 276 23.65 -30.54 -30.44
N SER A 277 24.42 -29.57 -29.96
CA SER A 277 25.86 -29.66 -29.80
C SER A 277 26.26 -29.37 -28.36
N ASP A 278 27.32 -30.02 -27.90
CA ASP A 278 27.94 -29.74 -26.60
C ASP A 278 28.75 -28.44 -26.69
N ASN A 279 28.38 -27.47 -25.86
CA ASN A 279 29.11 -26.24 -25.66
C ASN A 279 29.58 -26.18 -24.20
N ASN A 280 30.79 -26.68 -23.95
CA ASN A 280 31.44 -26.65 -22.64
C ASN A 280 30.60 -27.26 -21.50
N GLY A 281 29.98 -28.43 -21.75
CA GLY A 281 29.13 -29.13 -20.79
C GLY A 281 27.67 -28.72 -20.79
N VAL A 282 27.26 -27.80 -21.69
CA VAL A 282 25.86 -27.39 -21.89
C VAL A 282 25.42 -27.80 -23.29
N CYS A 283 24.31 -28.54 -23.39
CA CYS A 283 23.74 -28.91 -24.67
C CYS A 283 22.98 -27.72 -25.27
N VAL A 284 23.34 -27.29 -26.48
CA VAL A 284 22.71 -26.17 -27.18
C VAL A 284 22.08 -26.68 -28.47
N CYS A 285 20.81 -26.34 -28.72
CA CYS A 285 20.13 -26.74 -29.95
C CYS A 285 20.81 -26.12 -31.18
N ASN A 286 20.89 -26.90 -32.26
CA ASN A 286 21.42 -26.44 -33.53
C ASN A 286 20.50 -25.38 -34.15
N SER A 287 21.02 -24.58 -35.07
CA SER A 287 20.23 -23.55 -35.78
C SER A 287 18.96 -24.14 -36.41
N GLY A 288 17.81 -23.51 -36.16
CA GLY A 288 16.49 -23.99 -36.60
C GLY A 288 15.82 -25.00 -35.66
N TYR A 289 16.33 -25.20 -34.45
CA TYR A 289 15.75 -26.07 -33.42
C TYR A 289 15.63 -25.32 -32.08
N VAL A 290 14.59 -25.64 -31.31
CA VAL A 290 14.33 -25.06 -29.98
C VAL A 290 14.28 -26.14 -28.89
N PRO A 291 14.67 -25.81 -27.63
CA PRO A 291 14.60 -26.76 -26.51
C PRO A 291 13.18 -27.16 -26.12
N ASP A 292 12.97 -28.44 -25.80
CA ASP A 292 11.74 -28.95 -25.18
C ASP A 292 12.00 -30.08 -24.15
N GLU A 293 10.93 -30.70 -23.64
CA GLU A 293 11.01 -31.78 -22.67
C GLU A 293 11.71 -33.05 -23.18
N THR A 294 11.85 -33.22 -24.50
CA THR A 294 12.47 -34.37 -25.19
C THR A 294 13.87 -34.08 -25.74
N GLY A 295 14.27 -32.81 -25.84
CA GLY A 295 15.59 -32.39 -26.31
C GLY A 295 15.51 -31.12 -27.16
N CYS A 296 15.73 -31.26 -28.46
CA CYS A 296 15.67 -30.17 -29.44
C CYS A 296 14.72 -30.55 -30.58
N THR A 297 13.64 -29.80 -30.76
CA THR A 297 12.67 -30.00 -31.84
C THR A 297 12.80 -28.92 -32.90
N GLN A 298 12.49 -29.28 -34.14
CA GLN A 298 12.61 -28.37 -35.28
C GLN A 298 11.67 -27.19 -35.07
N ASP A 299 12.21 -25.98 -35.11
CA ASP A 299 11.44 -24.75 -35.02
C ASP A 299 10.59 -24.61 -36.29
N THR A 300 9.38 -25.14 -36.23
CA THR A 300 8.38 -25.11 -37.30
C THR A 300 7.40 -23.95 -37.14
N THR A 301 7.71 -23.01 -36.24
CA THR A 301 6.85 -21.88 -35.90
C THR A 301 7.22 -20.65 -36.73
N PRO A 302 6.32 -20.12 -37.58
CA PRO A 302 6.38 -18.72 -37.93
C PRO A 302 6.17 -17.93 -36.63
N GLN A 303 7.12 -17.09 -36.24
CA GLN A 303 6.99 -16.23 -35.06
C GLN A 303 5.79 -15.29 -35.28
N CYS A 304 4.88 -15.19 -34.31
CA CYS A 304 3.66 -14.39 -34.37
C CYS A 304 3.93 -13.00 -34.97
N THR A 305 3.01 -12.53 -35.81
CA THR A 305 3.11 -11.21 -36.45
C THR A 305 2.52 -10.08 -35.60
N THR A 306 1.70 -10.42 -34.59
CA THR A 306 1.12 -9.49 -33.63
C THR A 306 2.22 -8.84 -32.77
N PRO A 307 2.36 -7.51 -32.79
CA PRO A 307 3.42 -6.82 -32.05
C PRO A 307 3.40 -7.11 -30.54
N GLY A 308 4.55 -7.54 -30.00
CA GLY A 308 4.69 -7.85 -28.57
C GLY A 308 4.03 -9.16 -28.13
N CYS A 309 3.54 -9.96 -29.07
CA CYS A 309 2.97 -11.27 -28.80
C CYS A 309 4.06 -12.33 -28.61
N LYS A 310 3.99 -13.05 -27.48
CA LYS A 310 4.90 -14.15 -27.13
C LYS A 310 4.39 -15.50 -27.66
N ALA A 311 3.08 -15.71 -27.61
CA ALA A 311 2.43 -16.92 -28.10
C ALA A 311 1.10 -16.56 -28.77
N CYS A 312 0.80 -17.22 -29.90
CA CYS A 312 -0.42 -17.00 -30.66
C CYS A 312 -0.95 -18.30 -31.27
N ASP A 313 -2.26 -18.33 -31.51
CA ASP A 313 -2.90 -19.30 -32.39
C ASP A 313 -2.82 -18.80 -33.84
N ASN A 314 -2.70 -19.71 -34.80
CA ASN A 314 -2.61 -19.41 -36.24
C ASN A 314 -1.51 -18.38 -36.62
N PRO A 315 -0.23 -18.65 -36.25
CA PRO A 315 0.86 -17.72 -36.52
C PRO A 315 0.99 -17.36 -38.01
N ALA A 316 1.23 -16.07 -38.27
CA ALA A 316 1.42 -15.49 -39.60
C ALA A 316 0.25 -15.74 -40.58
N LYS A 317 -0.96 -15.90 -40.07
CA LYS A 317 -2.21 -15.99 -40.84
C LYS A 317 -3.13 -14.81 -40.50
N ASP A 318 -4.09 -14.53 -41.39
CA ASP A 318 -5.07 -13.45 -41.22
C ASP A 318 -5.94 -13.59 -39.96
N ASN A 319 -6.03 -14.81 -39.39
CA ASN A 319 -6.76 -15.13 -38.17
C ASN A 319 -5.84 -15.44 -36.98
N GLU A 320 -4.64 -14.84 -36.96
CA GLU A 320 -3.73 -14.92 -35.81
C GLU A 320 -4.38 -14.34 -34.55
N VAL A 321 -4.28 -15.06 -33.44
CA VAL A 321 -4.83 -14.64 -32.14
C VAL A 321 -3.74 -14.71 -31.10
N CYS A 322 -3.33 -13.58 -30.53
CA CYS A 322 -2.35 -13.60 -29.45
C CYS A 322 -2.95 -14.21 -28.17
N THR A 323 -2.28 -15.19 -27.59
CA THR A 323 -2.70 -15.88 -26.37
C THR A 323 -1.85 -15.52 -25.16
N ALA A 324 -0.62 -15.02 -25.38
CA ALA A 324 0.25 -14.48 -24.34
C ALA A 324 1.15 -13.37 -24.86
N CYS A 325 1.33 -12.32 -24.06
CA CYS A 325 2.23 -11.22 -24.37
C CYS A 325 3.63 -11.42 -23.77
N ASN A 326 4.59 -10.62 -24.26
CA ASN A 326 5.91 -10.52 -23.64
C ASN A 326 5.82 -10.04 -22.18
N GLU A 327 6.87 -10.30 -21.39
CA GLU A 327 6.81 -10.21 -19.90
C GLU A 327 6.45 -8.82 -19.34
N SER A 328 6.61 -7.76 -20.13
CA SER A 328 6.30 -6.38 -19.76
C SER A 328 4.94 -5.87 -20.29
N LYS A 329 4.09 -6.74 -20.84
CA LYS A 329 2.84 -6.36 -21.52
C LYS A 329 1.63 -7.13 -21.01
N TYR A 330 0.47 -6.53 -21.19
CA TYR A 330 -0.84 -7.08 -20.85
C TYR A 330 -1.63 -7.44 -22.10
N LEU A 331 -2.33 -8.58 -22.04
CA LEU A 331 -3.22 -9.04 -23.10
C LEU A 331 -4.58 -8.31 -23.01
N THR A 332 -4.98 -7.62 -24.06
CA THR A 332 -6.29 -6.94 -24.16
C THR A 332 -7.43 -7.93 -24.44
N PRO A 333 -8.70 -7.55 -24.22
CA PRO A 333 -9.85 -8.36 -24.63
C PRO A 333 -9.90 -8.71 -26.12
N THR A 334 -9.23 -7.94 -26.97
CA THR A 334 -9.11 -8.16 -28.42
C THR A 334 -7.85 -8.93 -28.81
N ASN A 335 -7.16 -9.56 -27.85
CA ASN A 335 -5.95 -10.35 -28.06
C ASN A 335 -4.79 -9.54 -28.67
N GLN A 336 -4.64 -8.29 -28.23
CA GLN A 336 -3.50 -7.41 -28.53
C GLN A 336 -2.64 -7.25 -27.28
N CYS A 337 -1.40 -6.80 -27.44
CA CYS A 337 -0.48 -6.60 -26.32
C CYS A 337 -0.21 -5.11 -26.07
N VAL A 338 -0.54 -4.62 -24.88
CA VAL A 338 -0.33 -3.22 -24.47
C VAL A 338 0.55 -3.13 -23.23
N ASP A 339 1.32 -2.06 -23.09
CA ASP A 339 2.18 -1.86 -21.91
C ASP A 339 1.41 -1.34 -20.68
N ASP A 340 0.22 -0.76 -20.91
CA ASP A 340 -0.66 -0.21 -19.88
C ASP A 340 -2.13 -0.40 -20.26
N CYS A 341 -2.91 -1.01 -19.37
CA CYS A 341 -4.33 -1.25 -19.56
C CYS A 341 -5.18 0.02 -19.40
N GLY A 342 -4.68 1.07 -18.75
CA GLY A 342 -5.38 2.36 -18.65
C GLY A 342 -5.63 3.02 -20.01
N LYS A 343 -4.89 2.62 -21.06
CA LYS A 343 -5.14 3.03 -22.46
C LYS A 343 -6.49 2.57 -23.00
N LEU A 344 -7.10 1.55 -22.37
CA LEU A 344 -8.44 1.05 -22.69
C LEU A 344 -9.53 1.81 -21.89
N GLY A 345 -9.17 2.88 -21.19
CA GLY A 345 -10.07 3.63 -20.32
C GLY A 345 -10.12 3.01 -18.94
N ASN A 346 -11.27 2.48 -18.54
CA ASN A 346 -11.49 1.98 -17.19
C ASN A 346 -10.96 0.54 -16.97
N TYR A 347 -9.83 0.18 -17.57
CA TYR A 347 -9.24 -1.16 -17.47
C TYR A 347 -7.97 -1.14 -16.61
N TYR A 348 -7.73 -2.22 -15.87
CA TYR A 348 -6.55 -2.41 -15.05
C TYR A 348 -5.78 -3.66 -15.48
N GLY A 349 -4.47 -3.68 -15.22
CA GLY A 349 -3.62 -4.84 -15.44
C GLY A 349 -3.74 -5.82 -14.28
N ALA A 350 -4.35 -6.98 -14.50
CA ALA A 350 -4.47 -8.01 -13.47
C ALA A 350 -3.20 -8.88 -13.36
N ASP A 351 -3.08 -9.62 -12.25
CA ASP A 351 -1.90 -10.47 -11.96
C ASP A 351 -1.66 -11.56 -13.02
N ASP A 352 -2.71 -11.96 -13.74
CA ASP A 352 -2.64 -12.88 -14.88
C ASP A 352 -2.15 -12.24 -16.19
N ARG A 353 -1.62 -11.01 -16.12
CA ARG A 353 -1.14 -10.20 -17.26
C ARG A 353 -2.22 -9.95 -18.32
N LYS A 354 -3.46 -9.77 -17.90
CA LYS A 354 -4.58 -9.40 -18.78
C LYS A 354 -5.18 -8.06 -18.38
N CYS A 355 -5.67 -7.31 -19.37
CA CYS A 355 -6.47 -6.13 -19.11
C CYS A 355 -7.90 -6.54 -18.75
N LYS A 356 -8.36 -6.15 -17.56
CA LYS A 356 -9.72 -6.40 -17.07
C LYS A 356 -10.42 -5.09 -16.79
N GLU A 357 -11.72 -5.03 -17.04
CA GLU A 357 -12.51 -3.83 -16.79
C GLU A 357 -12.70 -3.63 -15.29
N CYS A 358 -12.50 -2.42 -14.81
CA CYS A 358 -12.76 -2.02 -13.44
C CYS A 358 -14.27 -1.78 -13.26
N THR A 359 -15.00 -2.82 -12.87
CA THR A 359 -16.47 -2.77 -12.75
C THR A 359 -16.96 -2.18 -11.43
N VAL A 360 -16.06 -1.77 -10.53
CA VAL A 360 -16.45 -1.19 -9.24
C VAL A 360 -17.10 0.18 -9.47
N ALA A 361 -18.35 0.33 -9.04
CA ALA A 361 -19.11 1.55 -9.24
C ALA A 361 -18.40 2.76 -8.61
N ASN A 362 -18.33 3.86 -9.36
CA ASN A 362 -17.66 5.11 -8.96
C ASN A 362 -16.16 4.97 -8.62
N CYS A 363 -15.54 3.86 -9.02
CA CYS A 363 -14.09 3.72 -8.96
C CYS A 363 -13.43 4.48 -10.11
N ALA A 364 -12.34 5.17 -9.81
CA ALA A 364 -11.47 5.79 -10.80
C ALA A 364 -10.41 4.79 -11.28
N GLU A 365 -9.83 4.03 -10.36
CA GLU A 365 -8.74 3.09 -10.65
C GLU A 365 -8.85 1.82 -9.78
N CYS A 366 -8.72 0.65 -10.41
CA CYS A 366 -8.68 -0.63 -9.72
C CYS A 366 -7.24 -1.13 -9.53
N LYS A 367 -7.01 -1.86 -8.43
CA LYS A 367 -5.79 -2.63 -8.18
C LYS A 367 -5.74 -3.88 -9.07
N THR A 368 -4.61 -4.60 -9.05
CA THR A 368 -4.42 -5.82 -9.85
C THR A 368 -5.37 -6.96 -9.49
N ASP A 369 -5.96 -6.95 -8.29
CA ASP A 369 -7.00 -7.88 -7.84
C ASP A 369 -8.43 -7.46 -8.23
N GLY A 370 -8.59 -6.28 -8.86
CA GLY A 370 -9.88 -5.71 -9.24
C GLY A 370 -10.61 -4.93 -8.15
N SER A 371 -10.04 -4.81 -6.94
CA SER A 371 -10.58 -3.94 -5.89
C SER A 371 -10.30 -2.47 -6.20
N CYS A 372 -11.16 -1.57 -5.74
CA CYS A 372 -10.95 -0.15 -5.99
C CYS A 372 -9.74 0.38 -5.20
N MET A 373 -8.86 1.08 -5.89
CA MET A 373 -7.72 1.79 -5.30
C MET A 373 -8.07 3.24 -5.01
N THR A 374 -8.73 3.90 -5.95
CA THR A 374 -9.07 5.33 -5.86
C THR A 374 -10.47 5.56 -6.39
N CYS A 375 -11.27 6.31 -5.62
CA CYS A 375 -12.64 6.65 -5.99
C CYS A 375 -12.70 7.93 -6.80
N ARG A 376 -13.74 8.06 -7.64
CA ARG A 376 -14.04 9.30 -8.35
C ARG A 376 -14.40 10.41 -7.34
N THR A 377 -14.19 11.67 -7.72
CA THR A 377 -14.54 12.83 -6.89
C THR A 377 -15.99 12.75 -6.41
N GLY A 378 -16.23 13.12 -5.15
CA GLY A 378 -17.51 12.97 -4.47
C GLY A 378 -17.74 11.59 -3.83
N PHE A 379 -16.74 10.69 -3.87
CA PHE A 379 -16.79 9.39 -3.22
C PHE A 379 -15.52 9.12 -2.41
N TYR A 380 -15.65 8.41 -1.29
CA TYR A 380 -14.54 7.94 -0.47
C TYR A 380 -14.42 6.42 -0.53
N LEU A 381 -13.21 5.91 -0.35
CA LEU A 381 -12.95 4.48 -0.30
C LEU A 381 -13.30 3.92 1.07
N ASP A 382 -14.32 3.05 1.12
CA ASP A 382 -14.66 2.27 2.30
C ASP A 382 -14.24 0.81 2.09
N THR A 383 -13.07 0.47 2.62
CA THR A 383 -12.44 -0.85 2.53
C THR A 383 -12.08 -1.30 1.10
N LYS A 384 -13.08 -1.52 0.23
CA LYS A 384 -12.92 -1.93 -1.19
C LYS A 384 -13.92 -1.26 -2.15
N GLU A 385 -14.89 -0.50 -1.63
CA GLU A 385 -15.98 0.10 -2.42
C GLU A 385 -15.98 1.62 -2.28
N CYS A 386 -16.49 2.32 -3.30
CA CYS A 386 -16.62 3.77 -3.29
C CYS A 386 -18.00 4.20 -2.81
N LYS A 387 -18.05 4.88 -1.67
CA LYS A 387 -19.29 5.41 -1.06
C LYS A 387 -19.36 6.92 -1.23
N ALA A 388 -20.56 7.42 -1.46
CA ALA A 388 -20.76 8.86 -1.67
C ALA A 388 -20.38 9.65 -0.42
N CYS A 389 -19.79 10.82 -0.65
CA CYS A 389 -19.60 11.83 0.38
C CYS A 389 -20.93 12.41 0.84
N ASP A 390 -20.93 13.03 2.03
CA ASP A 390 -22.01 13.93 2.42
C ASP A 390 -22.16 15.04 1.37
N SER A 391 -23.40 15.42 1.06
CA SER A 391 -23.72 16.42 0.03
C SER A 391 -23.08 17.80 0.26
N SER A 392 -22.63 18.10 1.48
CA SER A 392 -21.92 19.33 1.80
C SER A 392 -20.44 19.31 1.43
N CYS A 393 -19.85 18.15 1.12
CA CYS A 393 -18.45 17.98 0.75
C CYS A 393 -18.27 17.92 -0.78
N LYS A 394 -17.14 18.45 -1.28
CA LYS A 394 -16.67 18.17 -2.66
C LYS A 394 -15.91 16.84 -2.71
N SER A 395 -15.05 16.62 -1.72
CA SER A 395 -14.30 15.38 -1.49
C SER A 395 -14.32 15.07 0.02
N CYS A 396 -14.22 13.80 0.39
CA CYS A 396 -14.32 13.35 1.77
C CYS A 396 -13.45 12.11 2.05
N SER A 397 -13.23 11.83 3.33
CA SER A 397 -12.58 10.61 3.83
C SER A 397 -13.53 9.69 4.60
N GLY A 398 -14.82 10.02 4.60
CA GLY A 398 -15.86 9.32 5.36
C GLY A 398 -17.25 9.83 4.98
N ALA A 399 -18.26 9.23 5.60
CA ALA A 399 -19.66 9.44 5.22
C ALA A 399 -20.27 10.76 5.74
N THR A 400 -19.68 11.41 6.74
CA THR A 400 -20.34 12.51 7.46
C THR A 400 -19.91 13.89 6.95
N ASN A 401 -20.71 14.91 7.26
CA ASN A 401 -20.37 16.31 6.99
C ASN A 401 -19.13 16.83 7.76
N ALA A 402 -18.58 16.04 8.69
CA ALA A 402 -17.33 16.33 9.39
C ALA A 402 -16.12 15.62 8.75
N ASP A 403 -16.36 14.79 7.74
CA ASP A 403 -15.33 14.03 7.02
C ASP A 403 -14.92 14.69 5.70
N CYS A 404 -15.32 15.94 5.45
CA CYS A 404 -14.93 16.65 4.25
C CYS A 404 -13.41 16.85 4.24
N THR A 405 -12.78 16.49 3.13
CA THR A 405 -11.36 16.78 2.85
C THR A 405 -11.22 17.92 1.86
N GLU A 406 -12.31 18.30 1.20
CA GLU A 406 -12.40 19.42 0.27
C GLU A 406 -13.83 19.95 0.22
N CYS A 407 -13.98 21.26 0.09
CA CYS A 407 -15.28 21.91 0.08
C CYS A 407 -15.71 22.35 -1.31
N PRO A 408 -17.03 22.44 -1.58
CA PRO A 408 -17.53 23.06 -2.79
C PRO A 408 -17.04 24.52 -2.92
N ALA A 409 -16.97 25.02 -4.16
CA ALA A 409 -16.54 26.39 -4.44
C ALA A 409 -17.35 27.41 -3.61
N GLY A 410 -16.66 28.36 -2.99
CA GLY A 410 -17.26 29.37 -2.11
C GLY A 410 -17.39 28.95 -0.64
N LYS A 411 -17.09 27.69 -0.29
CA LYS A 411 -17.09 27.19 1.10
C LYS A 411 -15.67 26.92 1.59
N ALA A 412 -15.40 27.24 2.85
CA ALA A 412 -14.12 26.98 3.50
C ALA A 412 -14.20 25.76 4.41
N LEU A 413 -13.12 24.97 4.41
CA LEU A 413 -12.99 23.79 5.27
C LEU A 413 -12.61 24.22 6.69
N LYS A 414 -13.46 23.86 7.65
CA LYS A 414 -13.21 24.03 9.08
C LYS A 414 -12.71 22.72 9.66
N TYR A 415 -11.41 22.65 9.88
CA TYR A 415 -10.73 21.44 10.37
C TYR A 415 -11.25 20.98 11.74
N GLY A 416 -11.43 19.66 11.86
CA GLY A 416 -11.70 19.00 13.13
C GLY A 416 -10.46 18.86 14.01
N SER A 417 -10.58 18.09 15.08
CA SER A 417 -9.49 17.84 16.04
C SER A 417 -8.29 17.14 15.40
N ASP A 418 -8.52 16.28 14.40
CA ASP A 418 -7.49 15.53 13.66
C ASP A 418 -6.67 16.37 12.66
N GLY A 419 -7.15 17.56 12.29
CA GLY A 419 -6.44 18.48 11.40
C GLY A 419 -6.29 18.02 9.95
N ALA A 420 -6.96 16.95 9.52
CA ALA A 420 -6.90 16.38 8.16
C ALA A 420 -8.25 16.45 7.43
N LYS A 421 -9.37 16.43 8.17
CA LYS A 421 -10.73 16.55 7.66
C LYS A 421 -11.54 17.54 8.49
N GLY A 422 -12.76 17.85 8.05
CA GLY A 422 -13.61 18.78 8.77
C GLY A 422 -14.95 19.02 8.10
N SER A 423 -15.57 20.13 8.46
CA SER A 423 -16.88 20.54 7.94
C SER A 423 -16.77 21.75 7.02
N CYS A 424 -17.58 21.76 5.97
CA CYS A 424 -17.64 22.88 5.04
C CYS A 424 -18.57 23.97 5.56
N GLY A 425 -18.04 25.17 5.74
CA GLY A 425 -18.80 26.35 6.16
C GLY A 425 -18.63 27.52 5.19
N GLU A 426 -19.25 28.65 5.50
CA GLU A 426 -18.95 29.89 4.79
C GLU A 426 -17.45 30.20 4.82
N GLY A 427 -16.96 30.77 3.72
CA GLY A 427 -15.64 31.37 3.67
C GLY A 427 -15.51 32.58 4.58
N CYS A 428 -14.46 33.36 4.36
CA CYS A 428 -14.20 34.58 5.10
C CYS A 428 -15.38 35.58 4.99
N VAL A 429 -15.74 36.17 6.13
CA VAL A 429 -16.72 37.25 6.23
C VAL A 429 -16.03 38.48 6.81
N VAL A 430 -16.24 39.64 6.18
CA VAL A 430 -15.69 40.91 6.63
C VAL A 430 -16.37 41.35 7.93
N ASN A 431 -15.58 41.55 8.97
CA ASN A 431 -15.97 42.11 10.25
C ASN A 431 -14.84 43.04 10.76
N THR A 432 -15.09 44.34 10.73
CA THR A 432 -14.11 45.37 11.12
C THR A 432 -14.11 45.67 12.62
N THR A 433 -14.87 44.92 13.42
CA THR A 433 -14.89 45.09 14.88
C THR A 433 -13.56 44.59 15.45
N GLN A 434 -12.88 45.42 16.24
CA GLN A 434 -11.62 45.09 16.92
C GLN A 434 -11.84 44.03 18.02
N ALA A 435 -12.01 42.78 17.60
CA ALA A 435 -12.12 41.62 18.48
C ALA A 435 -11.36 40.45 17.86
N SER A 436 -10.82 39.60 18.73
CA SER A 436 -10.00 38.44 18.34
C SER A 436 -10.76 37.52 17.38
N GLY A 437 -10.08 37.06 16.33
CA GLY A 437 -10.62 36.16 15.31
C GLY A 437 -11.41 36.85 14.20
N ASN A 438 -11.71 38.15 14.31
CA ASN A 438 -12.41 38.88 13.26
C ASN A 438 -11.49 39.20 12.07
N CYS A 439 -12.01 38.98 10.86
CA CYS A 439 -11.30 39.32 9.64
C CYS A 439 -11.74 40.69 9.13
N LYS A 440 -10.80 41.63 8.99
CA LYS A 440 -11.05 42.96 8.42
C LYS A 440 -11.17 42.93 6.91
N THR A 441 -10.36 42.12 6.22
CA THR A 441 -10.31 42.04 4.75
C THR A 441 -10.27 40.59 4.29
N CYS A 442 -11.23 40.18 3.47
CA CYS A 442 -11.27 38.86 2.82
C CYS A 442 -10.63 38.90 1.42
N GLY A 443 -9.37 39.31 1.34
CA GLY A 443 -8.68 39.62 0.08
C GLY A 443 -7.93 38.46 -0.56
N LEU A 444 -7.99 37.25 0.01
CA LEU A 444 -7.46 36.03 -0.61
C LEU A 444 -8.63 35.20 -1.15
N THR A 445 -8.60 34.85 -2.43
CA THR A 445 -9.58 33.92 -3.03
C THR A 445 -8.84 32.77 -3.68
N VAL A 446 -9.20 31.54 -3.29
CA VAL A 446 -8.63 30.30 -3.84
C VAL A 446 -9.79 29.39 -4.20
N GLU A 447 -9.83 28.93 -5.46
CA GLU A 447 -10.92 28.09 -5.99
C GLU A 447 -12.33 28.66 -5.75
N GLY A 448 -12.46 29.99 -5.77
CA GLY A 448 -13.72 30.71 -5.53
C GLY A 448 -14.10 30.87 -4.05
N THR A 449 -13.31 30.32 -3.11
CA THR A 449 -13.50 30.49 -1.67
C THR A 449 -12.68 31.67 -1.16
N ALA A 450 -13.32 32.58 -0.42
CA ALA A 450 -12.67 33.71 0.22
C ALA A 450 -12.02 33.31 1.55
N TYR A 451 -10.83 33.83 1.83
CA TYR A 451 -10.04 33.64 3.04
C TYR A 451 -9.56 34.98 3.58
N CYS A 452 -9.29 35.04 4.87
CA CYS A 452 -8.84 36.28 5.49
C CYS A 452 -7.44 36.67 5.02
N SER A 453 -7.27 37.93 4.63
CA SER A 453 -5.99 38.53 4.24
C SER A 453 -5.50 39.59 5.24
N GLU A 454 -6.38 40.08 6.12
CA GLU A 454 -6.06 41.06 7.15
C GLU A 454 -7.02 40.92 8.33
N CYS A 455 -6.48 40.79 9.54
CA CYS A 455 -7.23 40.69 10.78
C CYS A 455 -7.63 42.07 11.30
N ALA A 456 -8.77 42.12 11.99
CA ALA A 456 -9.21 43.36 12.64
C ALA A 456 -8.28 43.71 13.81
N THR A 457 -7.94 42.72 14.64
CA THR A 457 -7.01 42.92 15.75
C THR A 457 -5.57 43.04 15.23
N ASP A 458 -4.89 44.14 15.55
CA ASP A 458 -3.54 44.44 15.04
C ASP A 458 -2.47 43.41 15.43
N SER A 459 -2.65 42.72 16.56
CA SER A 459 -1.73 41.69 17.06
C SER A 459 -2.01 40.28 16.51
N GLU A 460 -3.02 40.12 15.66
CA GLU A 460 -3.36 38.88 14.98
C GLU A 460 -2.90 38.91 13.53
N TYR A 461 -2.80 37.73 12.92
CA TYR A 461 -2.56 37.59 11.49
C TYR A 461 -3.29 36.35 10.96
N PRO A 462 -3.61 36.30 9.65
CA PRO A 462 -4.22 35.13 9.07
C PRO A 462 -3.29 33.92 9.10
N GLN A 463 -3.76 32.84 9.71
CA GLN A 463 -3.15 31.52 9.75
C GLN A 463 -4.08 30.57 9.01
N ASN A 464 -3.63 30.03 7.87
CA ASN A 464 -4.49 29.30 6.93
C ASN A 464 -5.79 30.06 6.58
N GLY A 465 -5.74 31.40 6.53
CA GLY A 465 -6.88 32.24 6.19
C GLY A 465 -7.86 32.53 7.34
N VAL A 466 -7.53 32.17 8.59
CA VAL A 466 -8.29 32.50 9.80
C VAL A 466 -7.44 33.34 10.75
N CYS A 467 -8.02 34.38 11.34
CA CYS A 467 -7.30 35.25 12.27
C CYS A 467 -7.03 34.58 13.61
N ALA A 468 -5.76 34.59 14.02
CA ALA A 468 -5.34 34.11 15.32
C ALA A 468 -4.04 34.80 15.79
N GLY A 469 -3.91 34.96 17.11
CA GLY A 469 -2.69 35.48 17.75
C GLY A 469 -1.66 34.39 18.07
N ALA A 470 -0.43 34.81 18.42
CA ALA A 470 0.68 33.90 18.72
C ALA A 470 0.46 32.97 19.95
N ALA A 471 -0.43 33.35 20.88
CA ALA A 471 -0.72 32.59 22.10
C ALA A 471 -1.86 31.56 21.96
N GLY A 472 -2.48 31.44 20.78
CA GLY A 472 -3.72 30.67 20.54
C GLY A 472 -3.59 29.15 20.34
N GLY A 473 -2.56 28.50 20.89
CA GLY A 473 -2.52 27.03 21.08
C GLY A 473 -2.24 26.13 19.86
N ARG A 474 -2.13 26.65 18.62
CA ARG A 474 -1.66 25.91 17.42
C ARG A 474 -0.96 26.84 16.41
N ALA A 475 -0.25 27.86 16.88
CA ALA A 475 0.07 29.03 16.06
C ALA A 475 1.13 28.74 14.97
N ILE A 476 0.73 28.90 13.71
CA ILE A 476 1.65 29.09 12.58
C ILE A 476 2.53 30.31 12.90
N THR A 477 3.86 30.15 12.94
CA THR A 477 4.75 31.24 13.38
C THR A 477 4.97 32.31 12.31
N CYS A 478 4.57 33.54 12.61
CA CYS A 478 4.99 34.75 11.90
C CYS A 478 6.28 35.33 12.51
N THR A 479 7.35 35.47 11.71
CA THR A 479 8.64 36.01 12.16
C THR A 479 8.71 37.54 12.07
N THR A 480 7.88 38.15 11.21
CA THR A 480 7.76 39.61 11.13
C THR A 480 6.28 40.02 11.07
N PRO A 481 5.65 40.25 12.24
CA PRO A 481 4.26 40.73 12.33
C PRO A 481 4.10 42.14 11.74
N GLY A 482 2.99 42.38 11.06
CA GLY A 482 2.48 43.71 10.72
C GLY A 482 1.19 44.00 11.48
N THR A 483 0.48 45.06 11.09
CA THR A 483 -0.84 45.40 11.67
C THR A 483 -1.92 44.51 11.06
N GLY A 484 -2.36 43.49 11.78
CA GLY A 484 -3.39 42.55 11.30
C GLY A 484 -2.90 41.57 10.22
N VAL A 485 -1.61 41.54 9.92
CA VAL A 485 -1.01 40.72 8.84
C VAL A 485 0.34 40.15 9.26
N CYS A 486 0.82 39.16 8.52
CA CYS A 486 2.18 38.67 8.59
C CYS A 486 2.99 39.09 7.35
N THR A 487 4.15 39.71 7.57
CA THR A 487 5.04 40.14 6.47
C THR A 487 6.13 39.12 6.15
N THR A 488 6.51 38.28 7.11
CA THR A 488 7.46 37.17 6.91
C THR A 488 7.02 35.98 7.75
N CYS A 489 6.83 34.82 7.11
CA CYS A 489 6.49 33.57 7.77
C CYS A 489 7.76 32.82 8.20
N ALA A 490 7.64 31.92 9.17
CA ALA A 490 8.71 30.97 9.47
C ALA A 490 8.98 30.02 8.29
N ASN A 491 10.15 29.38 8.29
CA ASN A 491 10.58 28.46 7.24
C ASN A 491 9.59 27.30 7.07
N GLY A 492 9.35 26.88 5.83
CA GLY A 492 8.40 25.81 5.51
C GLY A 492 6.92 26.25 5.45
N LEU A 493 6.64 27.55 5.61
CA LEU A 493 5.32 28.13 5.43
C LEU A 493 5.25 28.97 4.17
N LEU A 494 4.08 28.99 3.54
CA LEU A 494 3.78 29.82 2.40
C LEU A 494 3.18 31.15 2.85
N LYS A 495 3.71 32.28 2.38
CA LYS A 495 3.13 33.62 2.55
C LYS A 495 2.21 33.95 1.37
N MET A 496 0.96 34.29 1.67
CA MET A 496 0.01 34.78 0.66
C MET A 496 -0.86 35.90 1.22
N ASN A 497 -0.93 37.03 0.51
CA ASN A 497 -1.86 38.13 0.79
C ASN A 497 -1.98 38.46 2.30
N GLY A 498 -0.84 38.62 2.99
CA GLY A 498 -0.81 39.03 4.40
C GLY A 498 -0.95 37.91 5.44
N GLY A 499 -1.06 36.63 5.04
CA GLY A 499 -1.11 35.49 5.95
C GLY A 499 0.00 34.46 5.75
N CYS A 500 0.08 33.49 6.67
CA CYS A 500 0.95 32.32 6.58
C CYS A 500 0.13 31.02 6.47
N TYR A 501 0.55 30.12 5.58
CA TYR A 501 -0.22 28.97 5.15
C TYR A 501 0.65 27.70 5.12
N GLU A 502 0.07 26.59 5.53
CA GLU A 502 0.67 25.26 5.40
C GLU A 502 0.39 24.68 4.00
N THR A 503 1.34 23.95 3.42
CA THR A 503 1.12 23.21 2.15
C THR A 503 0.29 21.95 2.35
N SER A 504 0.03 21.55 3.60
CA SER A 504 -0.81 20.39 3.96
C SER A 504 -2.28 20.76 4.21
N ARG A 505 -2.60 22.06 4.34
CA ARG A 505 -3.95 22.54 4.67
C ARG A 505 -4.47 23.58 3.69
N TYR A 506 -5.79 23.65 3.54
CA TYR A 506 -6.42 24.70 2.75
C TYR A 506 -6.27 26.06 3.44
N PRO A 507 -6.06 27.14 2.67
CA PRO A 507 -5.92 27.18 1.20
C PRO A 507 -4.50 26.92 0.66
N GLY A 508 -3.48 26.77 1.51
CA GLY A 508 -2.09 26.62 1.05
C GLY A 508 -1.86 25.38 0.18
N LYS A 509 -2.48 24.25 0.55
CA LYS A 509 -2.41 22.98 -0.20
C LYS A 509 -2.85 23.10 -1.67
N SER A 510 -3.86 23.90 -1.96
CA SER A 510 -4.36 24.11 -3.34
C SER A 510 -3.47 25.04 -4.17
N VAL A 511 -2.57 25.80 -3.55
CA VAL A 511 -1.75 26.80 -4.23
C VAL A 511 -0.30 26.38 -4.37
N CYS A 512 0.23 25.59 -3.44
CA CYS A 512 1.65 25.31 -3.37
C CYS A 512 1.91 23.88 -2.93
N THR A 513 2.68 23.15 -3.74
CA THR A 513 3.06 21.77 -3.43
C THR A 513 4.31 21.72 -2.55
N GLU A 514 5.17 22.73 -2.63
CA GLU A 514 6.40 22.84 -1.84
C GLU A 514 6.68 24.29 -1.43
N ALA A 515 6.75 24.55 -0.13
CA ALA A 515 7.13 25.86 0.40
C ALA A 515 8.66 25.98 0.48
N ALA A 516 9.19 27.15 0.12
CA ALA A 516 10.62 27.41 0.21
C ALA A 516 11.11 27.39 1.66
N GLN A 517 12.34 26.91 1.84
CA GLN A 517 12.98 26.86 3.17
C GLN A 517 13.37 28.22 3.72
N THR A 518 13.30 29.30 2.93
CA THR A 518 13.57 30.67 3.37
C THR A 518 12.62 31.66 2.69
N GLY A 519 12.22 32.71 3.41
CA GLY A 519 11.48 33.84 2.84
C GLY A 519 9.98 33.65 2.63
N GLY A 520 9.42 32.49 2.96
CA GLY A 520 7.98 32.24 2.91
C GLY A 520 7.39 32.22 1.49
N THR A 521 8.18 31.88 0.48
CA THR A 521 7.71 31.79 -0.91
C THR A 521 7.25 30.38 -1.24
N CYS A 522 6.44 30.26 -2.29
CA CYS A 522 6.17 28.95 -2.89
C CYS A 522 7.35 28.56 -3.78
N GLN A 523 8.00 27.43 -3.50
CA GLN A 523 9.05 26.88 -4.36
C GLN A 523 8.45 26.25 -5.61
N THR A 524 7.38 25.48 -5.43
CA THR A 524 6.66 24.80 -6.52
C THR A 524 5.17 25.11 -6.42
N ALA A 525 4.69 26.01 -7.29
CA ALA A 525 3.28 26.36 -7.34
C ALA A 525 2.43 25.20 -7.90
N ALA A 526 1.22 25.04 -7.36
CA ALA A 526 0.25 24.11 -7.89
C ALA A 526 -0.21 24.56 -9.29
N PRO A 527 -0.56 23.62 -10.19
CA PRO A 527 -1.05 23.96 -11.52
C PRO A 527 -2.21 24.97 -11.48
N GLY A 528 -2.12 26.02 -12.29
CA GLY A 528 -3.11 27.10 -12.35
C GLY A 528 -2.83 28.27 -11.43
N TYR A 529 -1.73 28.25 -10.66
CA TYR A 529 -1.36 29.32 -9.74
C TYR A 529 0.09 29.78 -9.89
N ASN A 530 0.34 31.03 -9.51
CA ASN A 530 1.67 31.57 -9.26
C ASN A 530 1.63 32.45 -8.01
N VAL A 531 2.72 32.49 -7.24
CA VAL A 531 2.85 33.38 -6.09
C VAL A 531 4.02 34.33 -6.33
N ASN A 532 3.71 35.58 -6.72
CA ASN A 532 4.72 36.58 -7.02
C ASN A 532 4.87 37.56 -5.85
N GLY A 533 6.03 37.55 -5.18
CA GLY A 533 6.31 38.44 -4.06
C GLY A 533 5.35 38.28 -2.86
N GLY A 534 4.75 37.10 -2.69
CA GLY A 534 3.74 36.84 -1.65
C GLY A 534 2.31 37.25 -2.02
N THR A 535 2.07 37.63 -3.28
CA THR A 535 0.73 37.86 -3.84
C THR A 535 0.32 36.68 -4.70
N LEU A 536 -0.86 36.10 -4.43
CA LEU A 536 -1.41 35.04 -5.25
C LEU A 536 -1.88 35.56 -6.61
N VAL A 537 -1.49 34.88 -7.68
CA VAL A 537 -1.95 35.08 -9.04
C VAL A 537 -2.62 33.78 -9.51
N THR A 538 -3.89 33.86 -9.89
CA THR A 538 -4.58 32.78 -10.60
C THR A 538 -4.27 32.88 -12.09
N CYS A 539 -3.82 31.79 -12.69
CA CYS A 539 -3.48 31.74 -14.09
C CYS A 539 -4.74 31.82 -14.98
N PRO A 540 -4.61 32.28 -16.23
CA PRO A 540 -5.73 32.27 -17.19
C PRO A 540 -6.21 30.84 -17.46
N GLU A 541 -7.42 30.70 -18.00
CA GLU A 541 -8.00 29.40 -18.34
C GLU A 541 -7.06 28.58 -19.26
N GLY A 542 -6.97 27.27 -18.99
CA GLY A 542 -6.13 26.35 -19.75
C GLY A 542 -4.63 26.50 -19.48
N CYS A 543 -4.22 27.26 -18.47
CA CYS A 543 -2.83 27.51 -18.12
C CYS A 543 -2.43 26.78 -16.84
N SER A 544 -1.33 26.03 -16.86
CA SER A 544 -0.76 25.37 -15.68
C SER A 544 0.27 26.23 -14.95
N ALA A 545 1.01 27.09 -15.66
CA ALA A 545 1.95 28.04 -15.06
C ALA A 545 1.93 29.38 -15.82
N CYS A 546 1.95 30.49 -15.09
CA CYS A 546 1.81 31.84 -15.64
C CYS A 546 2.71 32.86 -14.94
N THR A 547 3.01 33.97 -15.59
CA THR A 547 3.68 35.13 -14.96
C THR A 547 2.69 36.18 -14.45
N SER A 548 1.49 36.21 -15.03
CA SER A 548 0.37 37.06 -14.59
C SER A 548 -0.95 36.38 -14.92
N SER A 549 -2.06 36.94 -14.46
CA SER A 549 -3.42 36.45 -14.77
C SER A 549 -3.79 36.49 -16.26
N THR A 550 -2.94 37.08 -17.12
CA THR A 550 -3.17 37.19 -18.57
C THR A 550 -2.02 36.66 -19.43
N ALA A 551 -0.95 36.17 -18.79
CA ALA A 551 0.26 35.70 -19.48
C ALA A 551 0.65 34.30 -18.99
N CYS A 552 0.30 33.31 -19.79
CA CYS A 552 0.65 31.91 -19.59
C CYS A 552 2.05 31.59 -20.12
N THR A 553 2.80 30.78 -19.38
CA THR A 553 4.10 30.25 -19.80
C THR A 553 4.04 28.75 -20.11
N THR A 554 3.14 28.03 -19.46
CA THR A 554 2.94 26.59 -19.66
C THR A 554 1.45 26.29 -19.66
N CYS A 555 0.97 25.64 -20.71
CA CYS A 555 -0.44 25.24 -20.79
C CYS A 555 -0.73 24.01 -19.93
N ALA A 556 -1.98 23.90 -19.50
CA ALA A 556 -2.50 22.68 -18.89
C ALA A 556 -2.67 21.58 -19.96
N ASP A 557 -2.77 20.32 -19.53
CA ASP A 557 -2.99 19.21 -20.44
C ASP A 557 -4.26 19.42 -21.28
N GLY A 558 -4.17 19.07 -22.57
CA GLY A 558 -5.24 19.35 -23.53
C GLY A 558 -5.33 20.80 -24.01
N TYR A 559 -4.30 21.62 -23.72
CA TYR A 559 -4.17 22.97 -24.26
C TYR A 559 -2.77 23.22 -24.83
N VAL A 560 -2.65 24.24 -25.69
CA VAL A 560 -1.37 24.65 -26.25
C VAL A 560 -1.19 26.15 -26.42
N LEU A 561 0.07 26.59 -26.24
CA LEU A 561 0.49 27.97 -26.44
C LEU A 561 0.98 28.13 -27.88
N ILE A 562 0.14 28.77 -28.71
CA ILE A 562 0.46 29.03 -30.12
C ILE A 562 1.53 30.12 -30.19
N SER A 563 2.48 30.02 -31.14
CA SER A 563 3.58 30.98 -31.29
C SER A 563 3.07 32.43 -31.35
N GLY A 564 3.56 33.28 -30.46
CA GLY A 564 3.16 34.68 -30.34
C GLY A 564 1.92 34.95 -29.47
N ALA A 565 1.25 33.91 -28.96
CA ALA A 565 0.14 34.05 -28.01
C ALA A 565 0.63 34.13 -26.55
N THR A 566 -0.14 34.78 -25.70
CA THR A 566 0.05 34.82 -24.24
C THR A 566 -0.97 33.95 -23.48
N THR A 567 -1.88 33.30 -24.20
CA THR A 567 -2.96 32.47 -23.66
C THR A 567 -3.01 31.12 -24.37
N CYS A 568 -3.48 30.11 -23.65
CA CYS A 568 -3.56 28.75 -24.14
C CYS A 568 -4.85 28.51 -24.93
N SER A 569 -4.73 27.79 -26.04
CA SER A 569 -5.86 27.34 -26.85
C SER A 569 -6.17 25.88 -26.54
N LYS A 570 -7.43 25.54 -26.33
CA LYS A 570 -7.85 24.15 -26.13
C LYS A 570 -7.57 23.34 -27.39
N CYS A 571 -7.03 22.14 -27.24
CA CYS A 571 -6.86 21.22 -28.34
C CYS A 571 -8.21 20.85 -28.96
N ASP A 572 -8.20 20.45 -30.24
CA ASP A 572 -9.36 19.88 -30.89
C ASP A 572 -9.90 18.68 -30.09
N ALA A 573 -11.21 18.46 -30.11
CA ALA A 573 -11.86 17.41 -29.34
C ALA A 573 -11.36 15.99 -29.69
N SER A 574 -10.79 15.81 -30.88
CA SER A 574 -10.15 14.55 -31.30
C SER A 574 -8.72 14.37 -30.76
N CYS A 575 -8.06 15.45 -30.32
CA CYS A 575 -6.73 15.38 -29.73
C CYS A 575 -6.81 15.18 -28.20
N LEU A 576 -5.96 14.32 -27.66
CA LEU A 576 -5.67 14.28 -26.23
C LEU A 576 -4.63 15.36 -25.87
N THR A 577 -3.59 15.48 -26.69
CA THR A 577 -2.57 16.52 -26.57
C THR A 577 -2.28 17.12 -27.94
N CYS A 578 -1.95 18.40 -27.97
CA CYS A 578 -1.63 19.13 -29.19
C CYS A 578 -0.43 20.04 -29.00
N GLU A 579 0.18 20.47 -30.11
CA GLU A 579 1.38 21.29 -30.13
C GLU A 579 1.16 22.59 -30.93
N THR A 580 1.92 22.82 -32.00
CA THR A 580 1.95 24.02 -32.85
C THR A 580 0.60 24.63 -33.26
N SER A 581 -0.50 23.88 -33.21
CA SER A 581 -1.87 24.40 -33.26
C SER A 581 -2.82 23.49 -32.46
N ALA A 582 -4.03 23.99 -32.16
CA ALA A 582 -5.07 23.19 -31.51
C ALA A 582 -5.42 21.89 -32.28
N SER A 583 -5.22 21.89 -33.61
CA SER A 583 -5.47 20.74 -34.50
C SER A 583 -4.22 19.92 -34.82
N THR A 584 -3.03 20.33 -34.37
CA THR A 584 -1.80 19.55 -34.53
C THR A 584 -1.66 18.63 -33.33
N CYS A 585 -2.29 17.46 -33.39
CA CYS A 585 -2.30 16.50 -32.30
C CYS A 585 -0.95 15.78 -32.17
N THR A 586 -0.49 15.57 -30.95
CA THR A 586 0.64 14.67 -30.62
C THR A 586 0.16 13.34 -30.04
N ALA A 587 -1.04 13.32 -29.46
CA ALA A 587 -1.76 12.13 -29.05
C ALA A 587 -3.26 12.33 -29.27
N CYS A 588 -3.97 11.23 -29.47
CA CYS A 588 -5.40 11.25 -29.78
C CYS A 588 -6.25 10.86 -28.59
N ALA A 589 -7.44 11.46 -28.52
CA ALA A 589 -8.45 11.06 -27.56
C ALA A 589 -8.91 9.62 -27.85
N SER A 590 -9.47 8.95 -26.83
CA SER A 590 -10.00 7.60 -26.99
C SER A 590 -11.02 7.53 -28.13
N GLY A 591 -10.93 6.48 -28.95
CA GLY A 591 -11.73 6.33 -30.17
C GLY A 591 -11.12 6.98 -31.42
N TYR A 592 -9.92 7.55 -31.33
CA TYR A 592 -9.18 8.12 -32.46
C TYR A 592 -7.74 7.58 -32.51
N TYR A 593 -7.19 7.43 -33.73
CA TYR A 593 -5.78 7.14 -33.97
C TYR A 593 -5.08 8.33 -34.63
N LEU A 594 -3.77 8.43 -34.40
CA LEU A 594 -2.94 9.48 -34.98
C LEU A 594 -2.57 9.14 -36.43
N SER A 595 -2.93 10.01 -37.37
CA SER A 595 -2.58 9.93 -38.78
C SER A 595 -1.85 11.21 -39.19
N GLY A 596 -0.53 11.14 -39.30
CA GLY A 596 0.31 12.34 -39.37
C GLY A 596 0.20 13.15 -38.08
N SER A 597 -0.36 14.35 -38.16
CA SER A 597 -0.64 15.23 -37.02
C SER A 597 -2.14 15.39 -36.71
N ALA A 598 -3.01 14.64 -37.38
CA ALA A 598 -4.45 14.69 -37.19
C ALA A 598 -4.97 13.41 -36.52
N CYS A 599 -5.94 13.55 -35.63
CA CYS A 599 -6.62 12.41 -35.01
C CYS A 599 -7.85 12.02 -35.83
N THR A 600 -7.86 10.76 -36.29
CA THR A 600 -8.96 10.21 -37.09
C THR A 600 -9.69 9.14 -36.28
N SER A 601 -11.03 9.10 -36.35
CA SER A 601 -11.83 8.09 -35.66
C SER A 601 -11.36 6.67 -36.01
N CYS A 602 -11.32 5.76 -35.03
CA CYS A 602 -10.96 4.35 -35.19
C CYS A 602 -11.80 3.60 -36.25
N GLU A 603 -12.98 4.12 -36.59
CA GLU A 603 -13.85 3.54 -37.61
C GLU A 603 -13.61 4.10 -39.02
N SER A 604 -12.79 5.15 -39.15
CA SER A 604 -12.58 5.90 -40.39
C SER A 604 -11.18 5.66 -40.99
N ASN A 605 -11.08 5.74 -42.31
CA ASN A 605 -9.82 5.59 -43.03
C ASN A 605 -9.09 6.94 -43.17
N SER A 606 -7.77 6.95 -43.06
CA SER A 606 -6.95 8.16 -43.25
C SER A 606 -5.49 7.79 -43.52
N GLY A 607 -4.85 8.49 -44.45
CA GLY A 607 -3.39 8.41 -44.64
C GLY A 607 -2.83 7.01 -44.98
N GLY A 608 -3.63 6.12 -45.58
CA GLY A 608 -3.24 4.72 -45.83
C GLY A 608 -3.55 3.75 -44.69
N ILE A 609 -4.11 4.25 -43.59
CA ILE A 609 -4.62 3.46 -42.47
C ILE A 609 -6.11 3.18 -42.66
N THR A 610 -6.52 1.94 -42.42
CA THR A 610 -7.92 1.49 -42.52
C THR A 610 -8.56 1.36 -41.14
N GLY A 611 -9.68 2.05 -40.92
CA GLY A 611 -10.46 1.93 -39.69
C GLY A 611 -11.21 0.60 -39.58
N ILE A 612 -11.59 0.21 -38.36
CA ILE A 612 -12.38 -0.98 -38.08
C ILE A 612 -13.73 -0.55 -37.49
N ARG A 613 -14.83 -0.97 -38.11
CA ARG A 613 -16.19 -0.69 -37.60
C ARG A 613 -16.39 -1.28 -36.21
N GLY A 614 -17.02 -0.52 -35.32
CA GLY A 614 -17.29 -0.90 -33.94
C GLY A 614 -16.07 -0.77 -33.03
N CYS A 615 -14.95 -0.25 -33.50
CA CYS A 615 -13.75 -0.10 -32.69
C CYS A 615 -13.82 1.15 -31.79
N LEU A 616 -13.88 0.95 -30.48
CA LEU A 616 -14.00 2.02 -29.47
C LEU A 616 -12.65 2.59 -29.02
N SER A 617 -11.58 1.81 -29.16
CA SER A 617 -10.21 2.25 -28.85
C SER A 617 -9.23 1.55 -29.78
N CYS A 618 -8.28 2.28 -30.34
CA CYS A 618 -7.33 1.76 -31.30
C CYS A 618 -5.99 2.50 -31.31
N ALA A 619 -4.99 1.92 -31.99
CA ALA A 619 -3.76 2.61 -32.37
C ALA A 619 -3.47 2.46 -33.87
N ALA A 620 -2.71 3.41 -34.40
CA ALA A 620 -2.19 3.34 -35.76
C ALA A 620 -1.15 2.19 -35.90
N PRO A 621 -1.05 1.55 -37.08
CA PRO A 621 -0.06 0.52 -37.32
C PRO A 621 1.38 1.05 -37.37
N THR A 622 2.35 0.21 -36.98
CA THR A 622 3.79 0.51 -37.08
C THR A 622 4.19 0.51 -38.57
N GLY A 623 4.23 1.69 -39.19
CA GLY A 623 4.49 1.86 -40.62
C GLY A 623 3.48 2.74 -41.36
N SER A 624 2.45 3.26 -40.67
CA SER A 624 1.48 4.22 -41.21
C SER A 624 0.64 3.72 -42.40
N THR A 625 0.62 2.41 -42.65
CA THR A 625 -0.25 1.76 -43.64
C THR A 625 -0.83 0.46 -43.09
N GLY A 626 -2.09 0.16 -43.41
CA GLY A 626 -2.79 -1.04 -42.94
C GLY A 626 -3.90 -0.76 -41.92
N PRO A 627 -4.59 -1.79 -41.41
CA PRO A 627 -5.70 -1.59 -40.47
C PRO A 627 -5.20 -1.06 -39.11
N VAL A 628 -6.07 -0.34 -38.40
CA VAL A 628 -5.83 0.06 -37.00
C VAL A 628 -5.77 -1.18 -36.09
N PHE A 629 -4.94 -1.11 -35.04
CA PHE A 629 -4.96 -2.11 -33.97
C PHE A 629 -6.12 -1.81 -33.03
N CYS A 630 -7.20 -2.59 -33.11
CA CYS A 630 -8.37 -2.38 -32.26
C CYS A 630 -8.19 -3.03 -30.88
N TYR A 631 -8.25 -2.22 -29.82
CA TYR A 631 -8.11 -2.66 -28.43
C TYR A 631 -9.44 -2.99 -27.76
N LEU A 632 -10.53 -2.36 -28.22
CA LEU A 632 -11.88 -2.54 -27.68
C LEU A 632 -12.92 -2.48 -28.80
N VAL A 633 -13.86 -3.43 -28.78
CA VAL A 633 -14.99 -3.47 -29.71
C VAL A 633 -16.27 -3.19 -28.93
N GLY A 634 -17.16 -2.34 -29.47
CA GLY A 634 -18.46 -2.07 -28.87
C GLY A 634 -19.40 -3.27 -28.91
N VAL A 635 -20.17 -3.45 -27.84
CA VAL A 635 -21.09 -4.60 -27.60
C VAL A 635 -22.23 -4.72 -28.64
N ALA A 636 -22.35 -3.78 -29.58
CA ALA A 636 -23.44 -3.72 -30.54
C ALA A 636 -23.33 -4.74 -31.71
N LEU A 637 -22.24 -5.50 -31.84
CA LEU A 637 -21.97 -6.29 -33.05
C LEU A 637 -21.73 -7.81 -32.86
N LEU A 638 -22.09 -8.41 -31.73
CA LEU A 638 -22.26 -9.87 -31.69
C LEU A 638 -23.58 -10.30 -32.37
N THR A 639 -23.75 -9.91 -33.64
CA THR A 639 -24.61 -10.62 -34.58
C THR A 639 -23.70 -11.52 -35.41
N PRO A 640 -23.89 -12.85 -35.42
CA PRO A 640 -23.02 -13.74 -36.18
C PRO A 640 -23.16 -13.48 -37.69
N SER A 641 -22.04 -13.29 -38.37
CA SER A 641 -21.93 -13.28 -39.84
C SER A 641 -22.43 -14.60 -40.45
N PRO A 642 -22.91 -14.59 -41.71
CA PRO A 642 -24.00 -15.44 -42.14
C PRO A 642 -23.53 -16.72 -42.83
N HIS A 643 -22.81 -17.64 -42.17
CA HIS A 643 -22.50 -18.95 -42.76
C HIS A 643 -22.82 -20.09 -41.77
N VAL A 644 -24.08 -20.57 -41.76
CA VAL A 644 -24.59 -21.93 -41.44
C VAL A 644 -26.14 -21.87 -41.40
N PRO A 645 -26.90 -22.85 -41.94
CA PRO A 645 -28.30 -22.66 -42.32
C PRO A 645 -29.31 -22.85 -41.17
N VAL A 646 -30.25 -21.91 -41.15
CA VAL A 646 -31.64 -21.88 -40.66
C VAL A 646 -32.13 -23.04 -39.77
N GLY A 647 -32.57 -22.68 -38.55
CA GLY A 647 -33.59 -23.43 -37.81
C GLY A 647 -33.80 -22.99 -36.37
N MET A 648 -34.73 -22.05 -36.16
CA MET A 648 -35.60 -21.80 -34.98
C MET A 648 -35.59 -20.36 -34.44
N SER A 649 -36.78 -19.75 -34.52
CA SER A 649 -37.12 -18.39 -34.12
C SER A 649 -36.97 -18.12 -32.63
N ALA A 650 -36.40 -16.96 -32.30
CA ALA A 650 -36.53 -16.33 -30.99
C ALA A 650 -37.59 -15.21 -31.05
N VAL A 651 -38.51 -15.23 -30.10
CA VAL A 651 -39.42 -14.12 -29.78
C VAL A 651 -38.68 -13.19 -28.82
N THR A 652 -38.61 -11.92 -29.19
CA THR A 652 -38.04 -10.82 -28.40
C THR A 652 -38.96 -10.39 -27.26
N ASP A 653 -38.40 -10.05 -26.10
CA ASP A 653 -39.02 -9.04 -25.24
C ASP A 653 -37.98 -8.10 -24.60
N ARG A 654 -38.25 -6.80 -24.75
CA ARG A 654 -37.56 -5.67 -24.13
C ARG A 654 -38.26 -5.37 -22.80
N VAL A 655 -37.51 -5.08 -21.73
CA VAL A 655 -38.07 -4.34 -20.59
C VAL A 655 -37.08 -3.29 -20.09
N THR A 656 -37.52 -2.04 -20.23
CA THR A 656 -37.04 -0.81 -19.59
C THR A 656 -37.34 -0.82 -18.09
N GLY A 657 -36.40 -0.37 -17.26
CA GLY A 657 -36.56 -0.28 -15.81
C GLY A 657 -37.46 0.85 -15.33
N ILE A 658 -37.95 0.75 -14.09
CA ILE A 658 -38.38 1.89 -13.25
C ILE A 658 -38.19 1.54 -11.77
N ALA A 659 -37.87 2.59 -10.99
CA ALA A 659 -37.69 2.66 -9.55
C ALA A 659 -38.93 2.30 -8.69
N ASN A 660 -38.63 1.99 -7.42
CA ASN A 660 -39.50 1.90 -6.24
C ASN A 660 -40.05 3.30 -5.82
N PRO A 661 -40.84 3.52 -4.72
CA PRO A 661 -41.41 2.60 -3.71
C PRO A 661 -42.87 2.92 -3.24
N LEU A 662 -43.45 2.12 -2.31
CA LEU A 662 -44.07 2.51 -1.02
C LEU A 662 -45.26 1.62 -0.56
N LEU A 663 -45.20 1.27 0.75
CA LEU A 663 -46.23 1.02 1.77
C LEU A 663 -47.30 -0.08 1.61
N GLY A 664 -47.45 -0.87 2.68
CA GLY A 664 -48.67 -1.63 2.98
C GLY A 664 -48.54 -2.53 4.22
N ALA A 665 -48.73 -1.95 5.41
CA ALA A 665 -48.92 -2.69 6.66
C ALA A 665 -50.26 -3.45 6.67
N HIS A 666 -50.36 -4.60 7.34
CA HIS A 666 -51.63 -5.09 7.88
C HIS A 666 -51.48 -5.94 9.15
N MET A 667 -52.49 -5.78 10.01
CA MET A 667 -52.57 -6.10 11.44
C MET A 667 -52.91 -7.57 11.80
N VAL A 668 -52.38 -7.96 12.97
CA VAL A 668 -52.94 -8.70 14.14
C VAL A 668 -54.28 -9.45 14.01
N ALA A 669 -54.29 -10.72 14.44
CA ALA A 669 -55.43 -11.36 15.11
C ALA A 669 -54.94 -12.39 16.16
N GLU A 670 -55.30 -12.16 17.43
CA GLU A 670 -55.07 -13.03 18.59
C GLU A 670 -56.06 -14.22 18.63
N ARG A 671 -55.64 -15.34 19.25
CA ARG A 671 -56.53 -16.39 19.78
C ARG A 671 -56.63 -16.26 21.31
N PRO A 672 -57.80 -16.50 21.93
CA PRO A 672 -57.93 -16.71 23.37
C PRO A 672 -57.90 -18.21 23.75
N PRO A 673 -57.79 -18.54 25.06
CA PRO A 673 -57.16 -19.77 25.53
C PRO A 673 -58.15 -20.82 26.08
N ARG A 674 -57.71 -22.08 26.21
CA ARG A 674 -57.82 -22.91 27.43
C ARG A 674 -57.28 -24.34 27.22
N GLN A 675 -56.59 -24.77 28.28
CA GLN A 675 -56.00 -26.08 28.61
C GLN A 675 -54.68 -26.45 27.94
#